data_AF-A0AA88U8I7-F1
#
_entry.id   AF-A0AA88U8I7-F1
#
_cell.length_a   1.000
_cell.length_b   1.000
_cell.length_c   1.000
_cell.angle_alpha   90.00
_cell.angle_beta   90.00
_cell.angle_gamma   90.00
#
_symmetry.space_group_name_H-M   'P 1'
#
loop_
_entity.id
_entity.type
_entity.pdbx_description
1 polymer ?
#
loop_
_entity_poly.entity_id
_entity_poly.type
_entity_poly.pdbx_seq_one_letter_code
_entity_poly.pdbx_strand_id
1 'polypeptide(L)'
;MGDLKLNDSVENGSVSTLNPLDHEEFRRQGHMMIDFIADYYQNIEIYPVRSQVKPGYLRERLPESAPVNPEPLEIILKDVQKDIIPGITHWQSPNFFAYFPSSGSIAGFLGEMLSTGFNTVGFNWISSPAATELESIVMDWLGKMLKLPSSFLFSGGGGGVMYASTCEAFLCTLIAIREQKLSVIGRENLGNLVVYCSDQTHFSLKKSVQIAGINPENIRPIVTTKSDNFQLCPESLRLAIISDLEVGMIPLYLCCTVGTTSSTAVDPLGPLCDVAKEYGIWVHVDAAYAGGACICPEFRHFLDGVEGANSFSFNAHKWFFTTLDCCCLWVKHPSALISALSTNPEILNNKATESKQVVDYKDWQMALSRRFRALKIWLVLRSYGVTGLSDFIRGHVKMAKHFESLLVADKRISPLAVLNNEDFNEFNRNLLESINASGGAYMVQAVVRGVYVIRLAVGPTLTEYQHVNKAFKLVQDHANALLCTYHKHAWQMGDLKLNRSVENDLASRLNCLDHEEFRRQGHMMIDFLADCYQNIEIYTFPACGSIAGFLGEMVSTGFNTVGFNWIGSRAATERESIVMDWLGKMLKLPSSFLFFLGGGGGGGVMYASTSEAFLCTPTAIREQKLRVIGRENLGKLVVYCFDQTHFSLKKLVQIAGINSEKVRPMLASKPDDF
;
A
#
# COMPACT_ATOMS: atom_id res chain seq x y z
N MET A 1 64.56 -23.41 34.65
CA MET A 1 65.33 -24.48 33.99
C MET A 1 64.49 -25.02 32.86
N GLY A 2 65.01 -24.94 31.64
CA GLY A 2 64.37 -25.47 30.43
C GLY A 2 64.36 -24.48 29.27
N ASP A 3 65.54 -24.07 28.80
CA ASP A 3 65.73 -23.32 27.56
C ASP A 3 65.21 -24.13 26.36
N LEU A 4 64.27 -23.57 25.61
CA LEU A 4 63.96 -24.00 24.24
C LEU A 4 64.67 -23.05 23.28
N LYS A 5 65.68 -23.61 22.63
CA LYS A 5 66.58 -22.98 21.68
C LYS A 5 65.79 -22.34 20.52
N LEU A 6 66.04 -21.06 20.31
CA LEU A 6 65.87 -20.38 19.02
C LEU A 6 66.79 -21.09 18.00
N ASN A 7 66.20 -21.93 17.16
CA ASN A 7 66.84 -22.34 15.92
C ASN A 7 66.41 -21.36 14.83
N ASP A 8 67.35 -20.47 14.49
CA ASP A 8 67.38 -19.76 13.21
C ASP A 8 67.51 -20.79 12.08
N SER A 9 66.37 -21.17 11.48
CA SER A 9 66.33 -21.75 10.14
C SER A 9 65.57 -20.79 9.23
N VAL A 10 66.33 -19.83 8.69
CA VAL A 10 65.95 -19.06 7.51
C VAL A 10 65.96 -20.03 6.33
N GLU A 11 64.86 -20.74 6.12
CA GLU A 11 64.57 -21.44 4.86
C GLU A 11 63.24 -20.92 4.32
N ASN A 12 63.35 -19.95 3.41
CA ASN A 12 62.39 -19.60 2.34
C ASN A 12 60.90 -19.88 2.63
N GLY A 13 60.39 -19.37 3.75
CA GLY A 13 58.96 -19.23 3.97
C GLY A 13 58.43 -18.25 2.94
N SER A 14 57.75 -18.76 1.93
CA SER A 14 56.99 -17.95 0.97
C SER A 14 56.25 -16.88 1.75
N VAL A 15 56.50 -15.61 1.44
CA VAL A 15 55.58 -14.52 1.79
C VAL A 15 54.21 -15.06 1.47
N SER A 16 53.37 -15.38 2.47
CA SER A 16 52.01 -15.83 2.19
C SER A 16 51.37 -14.60 1.56
N THR A 17 51.30 -14.60 0.23
CA THR A 17 50.71 -13.51 -0.52
C THR A 17 49.29 -13.41 -0.01
N LEU A 18 48.98 -12.30 0.67
CA LEU A 18 47.65 -11.95 1.14
C LEU A 18 46.73 -11.95 -0.09
N ASN A 19 46.08 -13.09 -0.35
CA ASN A 19 45.13 -13.25 -1.44
C ASN A 19 43.73 -13.15 -0.84
N PRO A 20 43.02 -12.02 -1.01
CA PRO A 20 41.67 -11.86 -0.51
C PRO A 20 40.63 -12.76 -1.22
N LEU A 21 41.05 -13.50 -2.26
CA LEU A 21 40.21 -14.43 -3.02
C LEU A 21 40.90 -15.80 -3.17
N ASP A 22 41.52 -16.29 -2.09
CA ASP A 22 41.96 -17.68 -2.02
C ASP A 22 40.76 -18.64 -2.11
N HIS A 23 40.85 -19.65 -2.97
CA HIS A 23 39.68 -20.48 -3.30
C HIS A 23 39.32 -21.50 -2.20
N GLU A 24 40.30 -21.97 -1.43
CA GLU A 24 40.02 -22.87 -0.30
C GLU A 24 39.45 -22.09 0.88
N GLU A 25 39.98 -20.90 1.15
CA GLU A 25 39.41 -20.03 2.19
C GLU A 25 38.02 -19.51 1.80
N PHE A 26 37.80 -19.18 0.51
CA PHE A 26 36.48 -18.86 -0.02
C PHE A 26 35.49 -20.02 0.17
N ARG A 27 35.90 -21.26 -0.11
CA ARG A 27 35.07 -22.45 0.10
C ARG A 27 34.73 -22.62 1.58
N ARG A 28 35.73 -22.54 2.46
CA ARG A 28 35.56 -22.70 3.90
C ARG A 28 34.60 -21.67 4.49
N GLN A 29 34.87 -20.39 4.26
CA GLN A 29 34.03 -19.29 4.75
C GLN A 29 32.65 -19.28 4.07
N GLY A 30 32.59 -19.63 2.78
CA GLY A 30 31.36 -19.78 2.03
C GLY A 30 30.43 -20.84 2.65
N HIS A 31 30.94 -22.02 3.00
CA HIS A 31 30.16 -23.05 3.69
C HIS A 31 29.64 -22.58 5.05
N MET A 32 30.50 -21.92 5.85
CA MET A 32 30.07 -21.37 7.15
C MET A 32 28.92 -20.37 7.00
N MET A 33 28.97 -19.51 5.98
CA MET A 33 27.89 -18.54 5.72
C MET A 33 26.59 -19.24 5.27
N ILE A 34 26.68 -20.30 4.48
CA ILE A 34 25.51 -21.09 4.08
C ILE A 34 24.84 -21.73 5.30
N ASP A 35 25.62 -22.35 6.20
CA ASP A 35 25.11 -22.96 7.42
C ASP A 35 24.46 -21.89 8.33
N PHE A 36 25.12 -20.74 8.52
CA PHE A 36 24.58 -19.63 9.30
C PHE A 36 23.24 -19.10 8.75
N ILE A 37 23.12 -18.93 7.43
CA ILE A 37 21.88 -18.45 6.80
C ILE A 37 20.77 -19.51 6.87
N ALA A 38 21.12 -20.80 6.71
CA ALA A 38 20.17 -21.90 6.86
C ALA A 38 19.61 -21.95 8.28
N ASP A 39 20.47 -21.85 9.30
CA ASP A 39 20.09 -21.79 10.70
C ASP A 39 19.23 -20.54 11.00
N TYR A 40 19.54 -19.41 10.37
CA TYR A 40 18.70 -18.21 10.45
C TYR A 40 17.28 -18.48 9.94
N TYR A 41 17.11 -19.09 8.77
CA TYR A 41 15.77 -19.42 8.24
C TYR A 41 15.04 -20.45 9.10
N GLN A 42 15.74 -21.46 9.60
CA GLN A 42 15.16 -22.47 10.48
C GLN A 42 14.63 -21.84 11.78
N ASN A 43 15.33 -20.85 12.32
CA ASN A 43 15.02 -20.26 13.62
C ASN A 43 14.29 -18.91 13.52
N ILE A 44 13.97 -18.42 12.32
CA ILE A 44 13.52 -17.03 12.12
C ILE A 44 12.26 -16.65 12.92
N GLU A 45 11.40 -17.62 13.23
CA GLU A 45 10.17 -17.42 14.00
C GLU A 45 10.41 -17.12 15.48
N ILE A 46 11.61 -17.38 16.02
CA ILE A 46 11.91 -17.06 17.43
C ILE A 46 12.13 -15.57 17.66
N TYR A 47 12.46 -14.83 16.59
CA TYR A 47 12.77 -13.41 16.67
C TYR A 47 11.49 -12.56 16.57
N PRO A 48 11.40 -11.42 17.28
CA PRO A 48 10.29 -10.49 17.10
C PRO A 48 10.31 -9.94 15.67
N VAL A 49 9.18 -10.01 14.96
CA VAL A 49 9.15 -9.69 13.51
C VAL A 49 9.63 -8.27 13.22
N ARG A 50 9.13 -7.27 13.97
CA ARG A 50 9.63 -5.89 13.97
C ARG A 50 10.71 -5.75 15.05
N SER A 51 11.88 -5.22 14.67
CA SER A 51 12.96 -4.97 15.64
C SER A 51 12.50 -4.06 16.78
N GLN A 52 13.00 -4.33 17.99
CA GLN A 52 12.66 -3.60 19.23
C GLN A 52 13.78 -2.68 19.72
N VAL A 53 14.84 -2.49 18.93
CA VAL A 53 15.97 -1.62 19.30
C VAL A 53 15.59 -0.14 19.23
N LYS A 54 16.31 0.69 19.99
CA LYS A 54 16.18 2.15 19.92
C LYS A 54 17.08 2.74 18.82
N PRO A 55 16.73 3.90 18.25
CA PRO A 55 17.64 4.62 17.36
C PRO A 55 19.01 4.85 18.01
N GLY A 56 20.09 4.58 17.27
CA GLY A 56 21.47 4.73 17.74
C GLY A 56 22.09 3.49 18.40
N TYR A 57 21.33 2.43 18.69
CA TYR A 57 21.79 1.29 19.50
C TYR A 57 23.11 0.66 19.02
N LEU A 58 23.32 0.54 17.70
CA LEU A 58 24.48 -0.18 17.16
C LEU A 58 25.78 0.61 17.33
N ARG A 59 25.72 1.95 17.35
CA ARG A 59 26.90 2.80 17.55
C ARG A 59 27.51 2.59 18.95
N GLU A 60 26.69 2.27 19.94
CA GLU A 60 27.15 2.00 21.31
C GLU A 60 27.79 0.61 21.46
N ARG A 61 27.65 -0.28 20.45
CA ARG A 61 28.13 -1.65 20.49
C ARG A 61 29.37 -1.92 19.64
N LEU A 62 29.59 -1.09 18.63
CA LEU A 62 30.73 -1.22 17.71
C LEU A 62 31.85 -0.24 18.06
N PRO A 63 33.11 -0.57 17.73
CA PRO A 63 34.21 0.38 17.83
C PRO A 63 33.96 1.66 17.02
N GLU A 64 34.49 2.79 17.48
CA GLU A 64 34.35 4.08 16.80
C GLU A 64 35.15 4.17 15.49
N SER A 65 36.13 3.27 15.30
CA SER A 65 37.02 3.22 14.16
C SER A 65 37.21 1.80 13.65
N ALA A 66 37.55 1.65 12.36
CA ALA A 66 37.89 0.35 11.77
C ALA A 66 39.13 -0.29 12.46
N PRO A 67 39.20 -1.63 12.54
CA PRO A 67 40.34 -2.32 13.14
C PRO A 67 41.60 -2.20 12.27
N VAL A 68 42.77 -2.09 12.91
CA VAL A 68 44.09 -2.09 12.23
C VAL A 68 44.48 -3.50 11.77
N ASN A 69 44.09 -4.51 12.54
CA ASN A 69 44.41 -5.91 12.28
C ASN A 69 43.15 -6.66 11.81
N PRO A 70 43.29 -7.72 11.00
CA PRO A 70 42.14 -8.52 10.57
C PRO A 70 41.50 -9.24 11.77
N GLU A 71 40.18 -9.42 11.71
CA GLU A 71 39.40 -10.19 12.67
C GLU A 71 38.91 -11.49 12.02
N PRO A 72 38.91 -12.63 12.72
CA PRO A 72 38.40 -13.89 12.18
C PRO A 72 36.89 -13.81 11.88
N LEU A 73 36.44 -14.47 10.80
CA LEU A 73 35.03 -14.50 10.42
C LEU A 73 34.13 -15.06 11.54
N GLU A 74 34.63 -15.98 12.33
CA GLU A 74 33.93 -16.57 13.48
C GLU A 74 33.59 -15.53 14.55
N ILE A 75 34.43 -14.49 14.72
CA ILE A 75 34.15 -13.37 15.62
C ILE A 75 33.11 -12.45 14.99
N ILE A 76 33.27 -12.12 13.71
CA ILE A 76 32.34 -11.27 12.97
C ILE A 76 30.93 -11.89 12.96
N LEU A 77 30.78 -13.20 12.73
CA LEU A 77 29.48 -13.87 12.77
C LEU A 77 28.85 -13.91 14.17
N LYS A 78 29.66 -13.96 15.24
CA LYS A 78 29.15 -13.79 16.61
C LYS A 78 28.60 -12.38 16.83
N ASP A 79 29.28 -11.36 16.32
CA ASP A 79 28.80 -9.98 16.40
C ASP A 79 27.56 -9.77 15.53
N VAL A 80 27.47 -10.41 14.35
CA VAL A 80 26.25 -10.42 13.54
C VAL A 80 25.09 -11.01 14.33
N GLN A 81 25.27 -12.17 14.96
CA GLN A 81 24.24 -12.82 15.77
C GLN A 81 23.81 -11.97 16.97
N LYS A 82 24.76 -11.33 17.66
CA LYS A 82 24.55 -10.60 18.90
C LYS A 82 24.03 -9.18 18.71
N ASP A 83 24.52 -8.49 17.68
CA ASP A 83 24.39 -7.04 17.54
C ASP A 83 23.65 -6.62 16.24
N ILE A 84 23.72 -7.42 15.18
CA ILE A 84 23.01 -7.13 13.91
C ILE A 84 21.62 -7.75 13.90
N ILE A 85 21.48 -9.07 14.15
CA ILE A 85 20.19 -9.78 14.12
C ILE A 85 19.11 -9.10 14.97
N PRO A 86 19.36 -8.65 16.22
CA PRO A 86 18.36 -7.94 17.00
C PRO A 86 17.87 -6.63 16.38
N GLY A 87 18.68 -5.98 15.54
CA GLY A 87 18.34 -4.76 14.81
C GLY A 87 17.63 -5.01 13.48
N ILE A 88 17.52 -6.25 13.04
CA ILE A 88 16.84 -6.61 11.79
C ILE A 88 15.33 -6.66 12.04
N THR A 89 14.55 -5.99 11.17
CA THR A 89 13.14 -6.34 10.98
C THR A 89 13.08 -7.52 10.01
N HIS A 90 12.51 -8.64 10.42
CA HIS A 90 12.64 -9.91 9.73
C HIS A 90 11.65 -10.04 8.56
N TRP A 91 11.98 -9.44 7.42
CA TRP A 91 11.19 -9.49 6.18
C TRP A 91 10.94 -10.91 5.64
N GLN A 92 11.75 -11.88 6.04
CA GLN A 92 11.59 -13.29 5.66
C GLN A 92 10.80 -14.10 6.69
N SER A 93 10.44 -13.52 7.84
CA SER A 93 9.63 -14.21 8.85
C SER A 93 8.29 -14.60 8.24
N PRO A 94 7.77 -15.82 8.52
CA PRO A 94 6.44 -16.21 8.07
C PRO A 94 5.31 -15.41 8.72
N ASN A 95 5.62 -14.61 9.75
CA ASN A 95 4.68 -13.70 10.42
C ASN A 95 4.87 -12.22 9.99
N PHE A 96 5.62 -11.96 8.91
CA PHE A 96 5.76 -10.64 8.30
C PHE A 96 4.64 -10.38 7.28
N PHE A 97 3.74 -9.44 7.57
CA PHE A 97 2.63 -9.07 6.67
C PHE A 97 2.61 -7.58 6.32
N ALA A 98 3.70 -6.88 6.64
CA ALA A 98 3.88 -5.46 6.41
C ALA A 98 4.19 -5.16 4.93
N TYR A 99 3.85 -3.95 4.49
CA TYR A 99 4.11 -3.44 3.15
C TYR A 99 3.66 -4.39 2.03
N PHE A 100 4.62 -4.88 1.25
CA PHE A 100 4.53 -6.03 0.37
C PHE A 100 5.70 -6.96 0.69
N PRO A 101 5.56 -8.27 0.46
CA PRO A 101 6.63 -9.23 0.72
C PRO A 101 7.90 -8.89 -0.05
N SER A 102 9.06 -9.17 0.57
CA SER A 102 10.34 -9.28 -0.14
C SER A 102 10.53 -10.73 -0.52
N SER A 103 9.84 -11.20 -1.55
CA SER A 103 9.80 -12.62 -1.92
C SER A 103 11.18 -13.13 -2.38
N GLY A 104 11.72 -14.10 -1.64
CA GLY A 104 12.96 -14.80 -1.93
C GLY A 104 12.74 -16.29 -2.17
N SER A 105 13.75 -16.96 -2.73
CA SER A 105 13.77 -18.41 -2.85
C SER A 105 15.20 -18.93 -2.88
N ILE A 106 15.35 -20.24 -2.71
CA ILE A 106 16.65 -20.92 -2.88
C ILE A 106 17.20 -20.63 -4.28
N ALA A 107 16.40 -20.75 -5.34
CA ALA A 107 16.85 -20.49 -6.70
C ALA A 107 17.24 -19.03 -6.94
N GLY A 108 16.48 -18.07 -6.37
CA GLY A 108 16.82 -16.65 -6.42
C GLY A 108 18.14 -16.34 -5.70
N PHE A 109 18.33 -16.92 -4.52
CA PHE A 109 19.58 -16.80 -3.75
C PHE A 109 20.78 -17.40 -4.49
N LEU A 110 20.65 -18.60 -5.06
CA LEU A 110 21.72 -19.22 -5.85
C LEU A 110 22.06 -18.41 -7.11
N GLY A 111 21.06 -17.77 -7.73
CA GLY A 111 21.28 -16.85 -8.85
C GLY A 111 22.06 -15.61 -8.43
N GLU A 112 21.79 -15.08 -7.24
CA GLU A 112 22.54 -13.96 -6.65
C GLU A 112 23.98 -14.38 -6.27
N MET A 113 24.16 -15.58 -5.72
CA MET A 113 25.49 -16.15 -5.43
C MET A 113 26.33 -16.29 -6.70
N LEU A 114 25.76 -16.84 -7.79
CA LEU A 114 26.45 -16.95 -9.07
C LEU A 114 26.78 -15.58 -9.66
N SER A 115 25.81 -14.65 -9.66
CA SER A 115 26.04 -13.28 -10.15
C SER A 115 27.16 -12.59 -9.38
N THR A 116 27.22 -12.77 -8.06
CA THR A 116 28.22 -12.12 -7.20
C THR A 116 29.57 -12.82 -7.30
N GLY A 117 29.60 -14.15 -7.41
CA GLY A 117 30.82 -14.92 -7.59
C GLY A 117 31.52 -14.66 -8.92
N PHE A 118 30.76 -14.50 -10.01
CA PHE A 118 31.33 -14.10 -11.30
C PHE A 118 31.76 -12.63 -11.33
N ASN A 119 31.09 -11.76 -10.56
CA ASN A 119 31.37 -10.34 -10.43
C ASN A 119 31.59 -9.61 -11.78
N THR A 120 30.82 -9.97 -12.80
CA THR A 120 30.93 -9.36 -14.13
C THR A 120 30.26 -7.99 -14.15
N VAL A 121 30.77 -7.09 -14.99
CA VAL A 121 30.20 -5.75 -15.20
C VAL A 121 29.67 -5.66 -16.63
N GLY A 122 28.37 -5.90 -16.81
CA GLY A 122 27.73 -6.02 -18.13
C GLY A 122 27.22 -4.69 -18.70
N PHE A 123 28.09 -3.69 -18.91
CA PHE A 123 27.68 -2.38 -19.42
C PHE A 123 27.40 -2.40 -20.93
N ASN A 124 28.19 -3.14 -21.70
CA ASN A 124 27.99 -3.39 -23.13
C ASN A 124 28.10 -4.90 -23.41
N TRP A 125 27.67 -5.34 -24.59
CA TRP A 125 27.66 -6.77 -24.92
C TRP A 125 29.05 -7.41 -24.79
N ILE A 126 30.12 -6.76 -25.26
CA ILE A 126 31.46 -7.36 -25.24
C ILE A 126 32.03 -7.52 -23.82
N SER A 127 31.60 -6.70 -22.85
CA SER A 127 32.05 -6.82 -21.45
C SER A 127 31.59 -8.11 -20.78
N SER A 128 30.42 -8.65 -21.17
CA SER A 128 29.94 -9.97 -20.75
C SER A 128 28.75 -10.39 -21.63
N PRO A 129 28.98 -11.08 -22.76
CA PRO A 129 27.93 -11.44 -23.72
C PRO A 129 26.78 -12.22 -23.07
N ALA A 130 27.13 -13.18 -22.20
CA ALA A 130 26.15 -13.98 -21.48
C ALA A 130 25.26 -13.13 -20.55
N ALA A 131 25.78 -12.05 -19.96
CA ALA A 131 24.99 -11.16 -19.11
C ALA A 131 23.91 -10.44 -19.91
N THR A 132 24.27 -9.90 -21.07
CA THR A 132 23.36 -9.21 -21.97
C THR A 132 22.36 -10.18 -22.60
N GLU A 133 22.83 -11.25 -23.24
CA GLU A 133 21.94 -12.13 -24.00
C GLU A 133 20.97 -12.88 -23.09
N LEU A 134 21.42 -13.35 -21.93
CA LEU A 134 20.54 -14.03 -20.98
C LEU A 134 19.44 -13.10 -20.50
N GLU A 135 19.74 -11.82 -20.24
CA GLU A 135 18.73 -10.84 -19.86
C GLU A 135 17.66 -10.70 -20.94
N SER A 136 18.07 -10.52 -22.20
CA SER A 136 17.11 -10.40 -23.30
C SER A 136 16.22 -11.64 -23.43
N ILE A 137 16.80 -12.84 -23.31
CA ILE A 137 16.09 -14.11 -23.39
C ILE A 137 15.06 -14.24 -22.26
N VAL A 138 15.45 -13.99 -21.01
CA VAL A 138 14.54 -14.17 -19.87
C VAL A 138 13.48 -13.07 -19.79
N MET A 139 13.78 -11.86 -20.25
CA MET A 139 12.77 -10.80 -20.41
C MET A 139 11.72 -11.17 -21.46
N ASP A 140 12.12 -11.84 -22.55
CA ASP A 140 11.19 -12.40 -23.53
C ASP A 140 10.36 -13.56 -22.93
N TRP A 141 10.97 -14.45 -22.13
CA TRP A 141 10.26 -15.54 -21.45
C TRP A 141 9.20 -15.00 -20.50
N LEU A 142 9.58 -14.05 -19.62
CA LEU A 142 8.67 -13.39 -18.69
C LEU A 142 7.55 -12.65 -19.43
N GLY A 143 7.87 -11.88 -20.47
CA GLY A 143 6.87 -11.18 -21.26
C GLY A 143 5.86 -12.13 -21.91
N LYS A 144 6.31 -13.29 -22.41
CA LYS A 144 5.43 -14.34 -22.94
C LYS A 144 4.56 -14.98 -21.86
N MET A 145 5.11 -15.25 -20.67
CA MET A 145 4.34 -15.76 -19.52
C MET A 145 3.23 -14.80 -19.09
N LEU A 146 3.52 -13.50 -19.09
CA LEU A 146 2.57 -12.42 -18.83
C LEU A 146 1.61 -12.16 -20.01
N LYS A 147 1.78 -12.85 -21.15
CA LYS A 147 1.06 -12.58 -22.40
C LYS A 147 1.08 -11.10 -22.77
N LEU A 148 2.26 -10.47 -22.67
CA LEU A 148 2.47 -9.14 -23.21
C LEU A 148 2.45 -9.21 -24.75
N PRO A 149 1.94 -8.18 -25.43
CA PRO A 149 2.00 -8.08 -26.89
C PRO A 149 3.44 -8.20 -27.41
N SER A 150 3.60 -8.77 -28.61
CA SER A 150 4.92 -8.91 -29.24
C SER A 150 5.69 -7.59 -29.35
N SER A 151 4.98 -6.46 -29.47
CA SER A 151 5.57 -5.13 -29.48
C SER A 151 6.36 -4.76 -28.23
N PHE A 152 6.19 -5.48 -27.10
CA PHE A 152 7.01 -5.31 -25.90
C PHE A 152 8.22 -6.25 -25.85
N LEU A 153 8.28 -7.25 -26.72
CA LEU A 153 9.30 -8.28 -26.73
C LEU A 153 10.40 -7.92 -27.74
N PHE A 154 11.61 -8.44 -27.52
CA PHE A 154 12.73 -8.27 -28.46
C PHE A 154 12.38 -8.81 -29.84
N SER A 155 11.63 -9.91 -29.88
CA SER A 155 11.13 -10.54 -31.12
C SER A 155 10.14 -9.70 -31.92
N GLY A 156 9.53 -8.65 -31.34
CA GLY A 156 8.59 -7.76 -32.01
C GLY A 156 9.05 -6.30 -32.10
N GLY A 157 10.34 -6.03 -31.91
CA GLY A 157 10.93 -4.68 -32.00
C GLY A 157 10.82 -3.83 -30.72
N GLY A 158 10.18 -4.37 -29.68
CA GLY A 158 10.27 -3.84 -28.32
C GLY A 158 11.50 -4.37 -27.59
N GLY A 159 11.41 -4.44 -26.26
CA GLY A 159 12.38 -5.13 -25.44
C GLY A 159 12.19 -4.84 -23.96
N GLY A 160 12.98 -5.54 -23.14
CA GLY A 160 12.93 -5.37 -21.69
C GLY A 160 14.30 -5.27 -21.06
N VAL A 161 14.37 -4.61 -19.91
CA VAL A 161 15.59 -4.38 -19.12
C VAL A 161 15.32 -4.59 -17.63
N MET A 162 16.33 -5.06 -16.90
CA MET A 162 16.27 -5.26 -15.46
C MET A 162 16.95 -4.14 -14.67
N TYR A 163 16.19 -3.52 -13.77
CA TYR A 163 16.63 -2.49 -12.84
C TYR A 163 16.68 -2.98 -11.39
N ALA A 164 17.16 -2.11 -10.52
CA ALA A 164 17.04 -2.28 -9.08
C ALA A 164 15.60 -2.07 -8.60
N SER A 165 14.90 -1.05 -9.12
CA SER A 165 13.63 -0.61 -8.55
C SER A 165 12.69 0.01 -9.57
N THR A 166 11.40 0.03 -9.25
CA THR A 166 10.36 0.76 -9.99
C THR A 166 10.64 2.26 -10.11
N CYS A 167 11.32 2.86 -9.11
CA CYS A 167 11.68 4.28 -9.15
C CYS A 167 12.63 4.58 -10.33
N GLU A 168 13.59 3.68 -10.59
CA GLU A 168 14.48 3.77 -11.74
C GLU A 168 13.70 3.56 -13.05
N ALA A 169 12.76 2.61 -13.10
CA ALA A 169 11.89 2.40 -14.26
C ALA A 169 11.06 3.64 -14.62
N PHE A 170 10.45 4.28 -13.61
CA PHE A 170 9.76 5.56 -13.78
C PHE A 170 10.69 6.63 -14.31
N LEU A 171 11.88 6.77 -13.70
CA LEU A 171 12.83 7.82 -14.07
C LEU A 171 13.29 7.66 -15.53
N CYS A 172 13.70 6.45 -15.93
CA CYS A 172 14.15 6.18 -17.29
C CYS A 172 13.03 6.44 -18.32
N THR A 173 11.80 5.99 -18.05
CA THR A 173 10.67 6.21 -18.97
C THR A 173 10.22 7.67 -19.02
N LEU A 174 10.25 8.39 -17.89
CA LEU A 174 9.99 9.84 -17.83
C LEU A 174 11.04 10.62 -18.62
N ILE A 175 12.33 10.34 -18.42
CA ILE A 175 13.42 11.00 -19.15
C ILE A 175 13.30 10.73 -20.66
N ALA A 176 12.99 9.49 -21.05
CA ALA A 176 12.79 9.12 -22.44
C ALA A 176 11.70 9.95 -23.13
N ILE A 177 10.48 10.00 -22.56
CA ILE A 177 9.41 10.78 -23.18
C ILE A 177 9.65 12.29 -23.05
N ARG A 178 10.28 12.76 -21.95
CA ARG A 178 10.62 14.16 -21.75
C ARG A 178 11.57 14.64 -22.85
N GLU A 179 12.70 13.98 -23.06
CA GLU A 179 13.65 14.37 -24.11
C GLU A 179 13.01 14.26 -25.50
N GLN A 180 12.25 13.20 -25.76
CA GLN A 180 11.54 13.05 -27.02
C GLN A 180 10.58 14.23 -27.26
N LYS A 181 9.76 14.61 -26.27
CA LYS A 181 8.83 15.72 -26.39
C LYS A 181 9.58 17.05 -26.57
N LEU A 182 10.57 17.35 -25.72
CA LEU A 182 11.34 18.60 -25.76
C LEU A 182 12.17 18.75 -27.04
N SER A 183 12.57 17.65 -27.71
CA SER A 183 13.23 17.71 -29.01
C SER A 183 12.32 18.29 -30.11
N VAL A 184 10.99 18.22 -29.93
CA VAL A 184 9.98 18.72 -30.86
C VAL A 184 9.50 20.12 -30.47
N ILE A 185 9.28 20.36 -29.17
CA ILE A 185 8.66 21.60 -28.68
C ILE A 185 9.65 22.62 -28.10
N GLY A 186 10.93 22.31 -28.04
CA GLY A 186 11.94 23.15 -27.41
C GLY A 186 12.07 22.93 -25.90
N ARG A 187 13.30 23.08 -25.38
CA ARG A 187 13.63 22.81 -23.96
C ARG A 187 13.06 23.83 -22.98
N GLU A 188 12.77 25.03 -23.45
CA GLU A 188 12.10 26.10 -22.70
C GLU A 188 10.71 25.68 -22.18
N ASN A 189 10.07 24.68 -22.82
CA ASN A 189 8.78 24.15 -22.41
C ASN A 189 8.85 23.08 -21.30
N LEU A 190 10.03 22.81 -20.73
CA LEU A 190 10.18 21.86 -19.61
C LEU A 190 9.24 22.20 -18.44
N GLY A 191 9.07 23.48 -18.14
CA GLY A 191 8.19 23.97 -17.07
C GLY A 191 6.70 23.73 -17.30
N ASN A 192 6.30 23.37 -18.52
CA ASN A 192 4.90 23.17 -18.92
C ASN A 192 4.51 21.69 -18.99
N LEU A 193 5.44 20.75 -18.82
CA LEU A 193 5.16 19.32 -18.93
C LEU A 193 4.36 18.82 -17.72
N VAL A 194 3.34 17.99 -17.95
CA VAL A 194 2.40 17.48 -16.93
C VAL A 194 2.43 15.95 -16.83
N VAL A 195 2.40 15.45 -15.60
CA VAL A 195 2.36 14.02 -15.27
C VAL A 195 1.06 13.70 -14.51
N TYR A 196 0.29 12.74 -15.01
CA TYR A 196 -0.97 12.29 -14.43
C TYR A 196 -0.82 10.96 -13.74
N CYS A 197 -1.51 10.79 -12.61
CA CYS A 197 -1.58 9.55 -11.85
C CYS A 197 -2.83 9.55 -10.96
N SER A 198 -3.13 8.44 -10.29
CA SER A 198 -4.14 8.47 -9.22
C SER A 198 -3.56 9.05 -7.92
N ASP A 199 -4.42 9.49 -7.02
CA ASP A 199 -4.05 9.84 -5.64
C ASP A 199 -3.57 8.63 -4.81
N GLN A 200 -3.65 7.41 -5.37
CA GLN A 200 -3.15 6.16 -4.78
C GLN A 200 -1.78 5.72 -5.33
N THR A 201 -1.26 6.39 -6.36
CA THR A 201 0.00 6.02 -7.00
C THR A 201 1.18 6.12 -6.04
N HIS A 202 2.13 5.19 -6.17
CA HIS A 202 3.28 5.11 -5.27
C HIS A 202 4.13 6.39 -5.31
N PHE A 203 4.55 6.86 -4.14
CA PHE A 203 5.31 8.11 -3.97
C PHE A 203 6.63 8.15 -4.75
N SER A 204 7.19 6.99 -5.16
CA SER A 204 8.37 6.95 -6.03
C SER A 204 8.14 7.65 -7.37
N LEU A 205 6.90 7.72 -7.89
CA LEU A 205 6.63 8.49 -9.11
C LEU A 205 6.96 9.96 -8.89
N LYS A 206 6.45 10.57 -7.81
CA LYS A 206 6.75 11.98 -7.47
C LYS A 206 8.25 12.23 -7.33
N LYS A 207 8.97 11.29 -6.71
CA LYS A 207 10.44 11.34 -6.61
C LYS A 207 11.10 11.29 -8.00
N SER A 208 10.67 10.41 -8.88
CA SER A 208 11.21 10.30 -10.24
C SER A 208 10.90 11.53 -11.11
N VAL A 209 9.71 12.12 -10.97
CA VAL A 209 9.33 13.37 -11.64
C VAL A 209 10.24 14.53 -11.20
N GLN A 210 10.49 14.63 -9.88
CA GLN A 210 11.43 15.62 -9.32
C GLN A 210 12.85 15.45 -9.87
N ILE A 211 13.38 14.23 -9.90
CA ILE A 211 14.72 13.94 -10.44
C ILE A 211 14.77 14.22 -11.95
N ALA A 212 13.67 13.97 -12.68
CA ALA A 212 13.53 14.29 -14.09
C ALA A 212 13.41 15.80 -14.37
N GLY A 213 13.43 16.67 -13.35
CA GLY A 213 13.41 18.12 -13.53
C GLY A 213 12.06 18.70 -13.94
N ILE A 214 10.98 17.92 -13.85
CA ILE A 214 9.61 18.40 -14.05
C ILE A 214 9.14 19.07 -12.75
N ASN A 215 8.46 20.21 -12.86
CA ASN A 215 7.94 20.93 -11.68
C ASN A 215 7.01 20.00 -10.87
N PRO A 216 7.24 19.80 -9.56
CA PRO A 216 6.36 19.00 -8.71
C PRO A 216 4.90 19.47 -8.70
N GLU A 217 4.65 20.76 -8.95
CA GLU A 217 3.31 21.33 -9.08
C GLU A 217 2.59 20.85 -10.33
N ASN A 218 3.30 20.28 -11.31
CA ASN A 218 2.74 19.71 -12.55
C ASN A 218 2.43 18.21 -12.45
N ILE A 219 2.42 17.67 -11.24
CA ILE A 219 1.89 16.33 -10.98
C ILE A 219 0.40 16.47 -10.69
N ARG A 220 -0.42 15.69 -11.37
CA ARG A 220 -1.88 15.65 -11.20
C ARG A 220 -2.25 14.33 -10.50
N PRO A 221 -2.26 14.29 -9.15
CA PRO A 221 -2.83 13.16 -8.42
C PRO A 221 -4.35 13.26 -8.51
N ILE A 222 -4.94 12.57 -9.50
CA ILE A 222 -6.37 12.59 -9.74
C ILE A 222 -7.06 11.83 -8.62
N VAL A 223 -8.04 12.50 -8.00
CA VAL A 223 -8.76 12.00 -6.84
C VAL A 223 -9.53 10.74 -7.20
N THR A 224 -9.43 9.73 -6.34
CA THR A 224 -10.20 8.49 -6.46
C THR A 224 -11.20 8.35 -5.32
N THR A 225 -12.21 7.52 -5.53
CA THR A 225 -13.32 7.37 -4.58
C THR A 225 -13.61 5.91 -4.25
N LYS A 226 -14.36 5.67 -3.17
CA LYS A 226 -14.78 4.32 -2.80
C LYS A 226 -15.72 3.69 -3.83
N SER A 227 -16.58 4.46 -4.50
CA SER A 227 -17.48 3.92 -5.53
C SER A 227 -16.72 3.30 -6.70
N ASP A 228 -15.53 3.84 -6.97
CA ASP A 228 -14.67 3.36 -8.06
C ASP A 228 -13.61 2.38 -7.52
N ASN A 229 -13.74 1.87 -6.29
CA ASN A 229 -12.74 1.05 -5.60
C ASN A 229 -11.33 1.69 -5.59
N PHE A 230 -11.26 3.02 -5.51
CA PHE A 230 -10.05 3.83 -5.56
C PHE A 230 -9.24 3.68 -6.85
N GLN A 231 -9.89 3.33 -7.96
CA GLN A 231 -9.30 3.26 -9.29
C GLN A 231 -9.31 4.64 -9.96
N LEU A 232 -8.34 4.88 -10.85
CA LEU A 232 -8.31 6.07 -11.68
C LEU A 232 -9.46 6.06 -12.70
N CYS A 233 -10.35 7.05 -12.61
CA CYS A 233 -11.47 7.21 -13.54
C CYS A 233 -10.99 7.84 -14.88
N PRO A 234 -11.27 7.21 -16.05
CA PRO A 234 -10.91 7.77 -17.35
C PRO A 234 -11.52 9.15 -17.64
N GLU A 235 -12.73 9.40 -17.16
CA GLU A 235 -13.39 10.69 -17.39
C GLU A 235 -12.75 11.79 -16.53
N SER A 236 -12.41 11.49 -15.27
CA SER A 236 -11.65 12.42 -14.43
C SER A 236 -10.27 12.73 -15.01
N LEU A 237 -9.60 11.75 -15.62
CA LEU A 237 -8.37 11.95 -16.36
C LEU A 237 -8.57 12.88 -17.57
N ARG A 238 -9.60 12.63 -18.39
CA ARG A 238 -9.90 13.47 -19.56
C ARG A 238 -10.16 14.91 -19.15
N LEU A 239 -10.95 15.14 -18.10
CA LEU A 239 -11.22 16.49 -17.58
C LEU A 239 -9.95 17.19 -17.08
N ALA A 240 -9.07 16.47 -16.38
CA ALA A 240 -7.79 17.03 -15.94
C ALA A 240 -6.91 17.43 -17.13
N ILE A 241 -6.82 16.58 -18.16
CA ILE A 241 -6.06 16.87 -19.38
C ILE A 241 -6.61 18.09 -20.10
N ILE A 242 -7.94 18.20 -20.27
CA ILE A 242 -8.57 19.36 -20.91
C ILE A 242 -8.26 20.65 -20.14
N SER A 243 -8.41 20.63 -18.81
CA SER A 243 -8.12 21.78 -17.97
C SER A 243 -6.65 22.23 -18.09
N ASP A 244 -5.71 21.29 -18.14
CA ASP A 244 -4.29 21.59 -18.33
C ASP A 244 -4.00 22.18 -19.72
N LEU A 245 -4.63 21.66 -20.77
CA LEU A 245 -4.51 22.19 -22.13
C LEU A 245 -5.04 23.62 -22.24
N GLU A 246 -6.16 23.94 -21.57
CA GLU A 246 -6.76 25.28 -21.55
C GLU A 246 -5.84 26.37 -20.99
N VAL A 247 -4.97 26.01 -20.06
CA VAL A 247 -3.97 26.93 -19.46
C VAL A 247 -2.59 26.81 -20.10
N GLY A 248 -2.47 26.13 -21.24
CA GLY A 248 -1.23 26.02 -22.03
C GLY A 248 -0.23 24.99 -21.52
N MET A 249 -0.64 24.11 -20.61
CA MET A 249 0.20 23.02 -20.13
C MET A 249 0.25 21.88 -21.15
N ILE A 250 1.26 21.02 -21.03
CA ILE A 250 1.60 20.00 -22.02
C ILE A 250 1.50 18.62 -21.38
N PRO A 251 0.40 17.88 -21.62
CA PRO A 251 0.25 16.51 -21.18
C PRO A 251 1.41 15.63 -21.70
N LEU A 252 2.10 14.92 -20.81
CA LEU A 252 3.30 14.15 -21.15
C LEU A 252 3.16 12.67 -20.79
N TYR A 253 2.80 12.37 -19.54
CA TYR A 253 2.95 11.03 -18.96
C TYR A 253 1.75 10.67 -18.09
N LEU A 254 1.28 9.44 -18.20
CA LEU A 254 0.27 8.83 -17.36
C LEU A 254 0.85 7.58 -16.70
N CYS A 255 0.78 7.51 -15.37
CA CYS A 255 1.08 6.30 -14.62
C CYS A 255 -0.22 5.59 -14.23
N CYS A 256 -0.48 4.43 -14.83
CA CYS A 256 -1.57 3.54 -14.45
C CYS A 256 -1.03 2.47 -13.50
N THR A 257 -1.67 2.26 -12.35
CA THR A 257 -1.21 1.33 -11.32
C THR A 257 -2.07 0.07 -11.27
N VAL A 258 -1.45 -1.10 -11.40
CA VAL A 258 -2.06 -2.41 -11.17
C VAL A 258 -1.58 -2.93 -9.82
N GLY A 259 -2.40 -2.71 -8.79
CA GLY A 259 -2.07 -3.05 -7.41
C GLY A 259 -1.39 -1.89 -6.67
N THR A 260 -2.15 -0.84 -6.37
CA THR A 260 -1.68 0.31 -5.56
C THR A 260 -1.15 -0.13 -4.19
N THR A 261 -0.29 0.68 -3.59
CA THR A 261 0.37 0.28 -2.33
C THR A 261 -0.59 0.25 -1.15
N SER A 262 -1.50 1.22 -1.05
CA SER A 262 -2.44 1.34 0.06
C SER A 262 -3.46 0.19 0.07
N SER A 263 -4.20 0.02 -1.02
CA SER A 263 -5.38 -0.87 -1.09
C SER A 263 -5.34 -1.86 -2.25
N THR A 264 -4.22 -1.97 -2.97
CA THR A 264 -4.11 -2.80 -4.18
C THR A 264 -5.18 -2.51 -5.23
N ALA A 265 -5.64 -1.25 -5.30
CA ALA A 265 -6.54 -0.80 -6.36
C ALA A 265 -5.90 -1.03 -7.74
N VAL A 266 -6.73 -1.24 -8.75
CA VAL A 266 -6.30 -1.58 -10.11
C VAL A 266 -6.93 -0.62 -11.10
N ASP A 267 -6.11 0.25 -11.68
CA ASP A 267 -6.57 1.21 -12.68
C ASP A 267 -7.01 0.50 -13.98
N PRO A 268 -8.13 0.89 -14.61
CA PRO A 268 -8.67 0.24 -15.82
C PRO A 268 -7.83 0.61 -17.06
N LEU A 269 -6.85 -0.22 -17.41
CA LEU A 269 -5.83 0.11 -18.42
C LEU A 269 -6.42 0.47 -19.80
N GLY A 270 -7.33 -0.34 -20.34
CA GLY A 270 -7.90 -0.12 -21.68
C GLY A 270 -8.47 1.29 -21.88
N PRO A 271 -9.52 1.67 -21.13
CA PRO A 271 -10.11 3.02 -21.20
C PRO A 271 -9.12 4.16 -20.91
N LEU A 272 -8.15 3.97 -20.00
CA LEU A 272 -7.13 4.98 -19.71
C LEU A 272 -6.13 5.16 -20.87
N CYS A 273 -5.73 4.06 -21.50
CA CYS A 273 -4.90 4.08 -22.70
C CYS A 273 -5.62 4.76 -23.87
N ASP A 274 -6.93 4.54 -24.02
CA ASP A 274 -7.73 5.21 -25.07
C ASP A 274 -7.72 6.73 -24.88
N VAL A 275 -7.97 7.22 -23.66
CA VAL A 275 -7.86 8.64 -23.32
C VAL A 275 -6.45 9.16 -23.61
N ALA A 276 -5.41 8.49 -23.11
CA ALA A 276 -4.03 8.94 -23.29
C ALA A 276 -3.63 9.03 -24.77
N LYS A 277 -4.13 8.11 -25.59
CA LYS A 277 -3.89 8.07 -27.04
C LYS A 277 -4.50 9.27 -27.76
N GLU A 278 -5.67 9.76 -27.36
CA GLU A 278 -6.30 10.97 -27.92
C GLU A 278 -5.38 12.20 -27.83
N TYR A 279 -4.56 12.27 -26.79
CA TYR A 279 -3.70 13.43 -26.49
C TYR A 279 -2.20 13.15 -26.69
N GLY A 280 -1.82 11.95 -27.17
CA GLY A 280 -0.43 11.57 -27.38
C GLY A 280 0.40 11.49 -26.09
N ILE A 281 -0.23 11.08 -24.98
CA ILE A 281 0.39 10.92 -23.67
C ILE A 281 1.07 9.55 -23.58
N TRP A 282 2.28 9.49 -23.01
CA TRP A 282 2.94 8.23 -22.71
C TRP A 282 2.29 7.54 -21.52
N VAL A 283 1.88 6.28 -21.69
CA VAL A 283 1.32 5.46 -20.60
C VAL A 283 2.37 4.47 -20.10
N HIS A 284 2.65 4.55 -18.80
CA HIS A 284 3.39 3.55 -18.07
C HIS A 284 2.47 2.77 -17.15
N VAL A 285 2.53 1.44 -17.21
CA VAL A 285 1.82 0.55 -16.29
C VAL A 285 2.76 0.14 -15.15
N ASP A 286 2.52 0.65 -13.95
CA ASP A 286 3.14 0.20 -12.71
C ASP A 286 2.39 -1.00 -12.16
N ALA A 287 2.96 -2.19 -12.33
CA ALA A 287 2.45 -3.41 -11.73
C ALA A 287 3.44 -3.97 -10.69
N ALA A 288 4.20 -3.11 -9.99
CA ALA A 288 5.32 -3.50 -9.12
C ALA A 288 5.03 -4.73 -8.25
N TYR A 289 3.87 -4.79 -7.60
CA TYR A 289 3.47 -5.94 -6.79
C TYR A 289 2.64 -6.96 -7.59
N ALA A 290 1.49 -6.55 -8.14
CA ALA A 290 0.51 -7.48 -8.69
C ALA A 290 0.87 -8.02 -10.09
N GLY A 291 1.86 -7.45 -10.77
CA GLY A 291 2.30 -7.91 -12.09
C GLY A 291 2.77 -9.36 -12.10
N GLY A 292 3.44 -9.81 -11.03
CA GLY A 292 3.85 -11.21 -10.88
C GLY A 292 2.68 -12.19 -10.88
N ALA A 293 1.52 -11.78 -10.34
CA ALA A 293 0.32 -12.62 -10.31
C ALA A 293 -0.27 -12.89 -11.71
N CYS A 294 -0.02 -12.00 -12.67
CA CYS A 294 -0.61 -12.04 -14.00
C CYS A 294 -0.03 -13.14 -14.91
N ILE A 295 0.93 -13.94 -14.42
CA ILE A 295 1.30 -15.21 -15.06
C ILE A 295 0.20 -16.26 -14.93
N CYS A 296 -0.65 -16.14 -13.90
CA CYS A 296 -1.79 -17.01 -13.68
C CYS A 296 -2.93 -16.59 -14.62
N PRO A 297 -3.51 -17.51 -15.42
CA PRO A 297 -4.57 -17.18 -16.36
C PRO A 297 -5.77 -16.45 -15.73
N GLU A 298 -6.14 -16.81 -14.51
CA GLU A 298 -7.25 -16.20 -13.76
C GLU A 298 -6.99 -14.75 -13.33
N PHE A 299 -5.73 -14.29 -13.29
CA PHE A 299 -5.36 -12.91 -12.93
C PHE A 299 -4.88 -12.10 -14.13
N ARG A 300 -4.73 -12.72 -15.31
CA ARG A 300 -4.24 -12.03 -16.50
C ARG A 300 -5.14 -10.87 -16.93
N HIS A 301 -6.44 -10.92 -16.63
CA HIS A 301 -7.39 -9.86 -16.98
C HIS A 301 -7.04 -8.49 -16.37
N PHE A 302 -6.25 -8.43 -15.29
CA PHE A 302 -5.77 -7.17 -14.73
C PHE A 302 -4.81 -6.40 -15.65
N LEU A 303 -4.29 -7.05 -16.71
CA LEU A 303 -3.46 -6.43 -17.74
C LEU A 303 -4.22 -6.24 -19.07
N ASP A 304 -5.54 -6.38 -19.09
CA ASP A 304 -6.32 -6.14 -20.31
C ASP A 304 -6.26 -4.66 -20.70
N GLY A 305 -5.85 -4.35 -21.93
CA GLY A 305 -5.55 -2.99 -22.39
C GLY A 305 -4.07 -2.59 -22.30
N VAL A 306 -3.18 -3.46 -21.82
CA VAL A 306 -1.73 -3.20 -21.78
C VAL A 306 -1.13 -2.97 -23.18
N GLU A 307 -1.78 -3.50 -24.23
CA GLU A 307 -1.49 -3.23 -25.63
C GLU A 307 -1.72 -1.77 -26.04
N GLY A 308 -2.42 -0.97 -25.24
CA GLY A 308 -2.51 0.48 -25.40
C GLY A 308 -1.32 1.23 -24.78
N ALA A 309 -0.61 0.63 -23.81
CA ALA A 309 0.44 1.29 -23.04
C ALA A 309 1.78 1.39 -23.79
N ASN A 310 2.69 2.25 -23.34
CA ASN A 310 4.03 2.43 -23.94
C ASN A 310 5.12 1.68 -23.17
N SER A 311 4.97 1.56 -21.85
CA SER A 311 5.85 0.78 -20.99
C SER A 311 5.09 0.05 -19.88
N PHE A 312 5.65 -1.05 -19.42
CA PHE A 312 5.08 -1.88 -18.35
C PHE A 312 6.21 -2.33 -17.42
N SER A 313 6.01 -2.26 -16.11
CA SER A 313 6.98 -2.78 -15.15
C SER A 313 6.36 -3.58 -14.02
N PHE A 314 7.10 -4.58 -13.50
CA PHE A 314 6.81 -5.19 -12.21
C PHE A 314 8.09 -5.57 -11.46
N ASN A 315 8.00 -5.76 -10.15
CA ASN A 315 9.15 -6.14 -9.32
C ASN A 315 9.14 -7.63 -9.04
N ALA A 316 10.06 -8.36 -9.65
CA ALA A 316 10.21 -9.79 -9.42
C ALA A 316 10.65 -10.10 -7.96
N HIS A 317 11.32 -9.16 -7.30
CA HIS A 317 11.66 -9.28 -5.88
C HIS A 317 10.49 -9.05 -4.92
N LYS A 318 9.34 -8.56 -5.40
CA LYS A 318 8.13 -8.42 -4.57
C LYS A 318 7.35 -9.72 -4.54
N TRP A 319 6.94 -10.23 -5.70
CA TRP A 319 6.07 -11.42 -5.77
C TRP A 319 6.44 -12.38 -6.91
N PHE A 320 7.75 -12.63 -7.05
CA PHE A 320 8.29 -13.57 -8.05
C PHE A 320 9.60 -14.23 -7.59
N PHE A 321 9.85 -14.30 -6.27
CA PHE A 321 10.84 -15.18 -5.64
C PHE A 321 12.31 -14.97 -6.03
N THR A 322 12.69 -13.82 -6.60
CA THR A 322 14.07 -13.59 -7.10
C THR A 322 15.09 -13.18 -6.05
N THR A 323 14.66 -12.83 -4.83
CA THR A 323 15.44 -12.06 -3.86
C THR A 323 15.65 -10.60 -4.33
N LEU A 324 15.81 -9.68 -3.37
CA LEU A 324 16.06 -8.26 -3.64
C LEU A 324 17.46 -8.08 -4.26
N ASP A 325 17.67 -7.28 -5.31
CA ASP A 325 16.72 -6.53 -6.12
C ASP A 325 16.46 -7.18 -7.50
N CYS A 326 15.32 -6.82 -8.11
CA CYS A 326 14.98 -7.17 -9.50
C CYS A 326 13.66 -6.50 -9.93
N CYS A 327 13.74 -5.41 -10.69
CA CYS A 327 12.60 -4.75 -11.33
C CYS A 327 12.69 -4.99 -12.84
N CYS A 328 11.62 -5.50 -13.45
CA CYS A 328 11.57 -5.81 -14.87
C CYS A 328 10.77 -4.73 -15.58
N LEU A 329 11.39 -3.99 -16.50
CA LEU A 329 10.72 -3.01 -17.38
C LEU A 329 10.64 -3.57 -18.79
N TRP A 330 9.49 -3.46 -19.43
CA TRP A 330 9.32 -3.61 -20.88
C TRP A 330 8.93 -2.27 -21.50
N VAL A 331 9.43 -2.00 -22.70
CA VAL A 331 9.09 -0.82 -23.50
C VAL A 331 8.77 -1.23 -24.93
N LYS A 332 7.79 -0.56 -25.54
CA LYS A 332 7.48 -0.77 -26.96
C LYS A 332 8.50 -0.17 -27.91
N HIS A 333 9.11 0.93 -27.51
CA HIS A 333 10.06 1.68 -28.34
C HIS A 333 11.36 1.91 -27.57
N PRO A 334 12.27 0.92 -27.54
CA PRO A 334 13.56 1.04 -26.86
C PRO A 334 14.41 2.22 -27.32
N SER A 335 14.25 2.65 -28.57
CA SER A 335 14.92 3.82 -29.12
C SER A 335 14.66 5.08 -28.28
N ALA A 336 13.50 5.23 -27.65
CA ALA A 336 13.22 6.36 -26.78
C ALA A 336 14.12 6.38 -25.53
N LEU A 337 14.39 5.21 -24.92
CA LEU A 337 15.35 5.09 -23.83
C LEU A 337 16.76 5.39 -24.32
N ILE A 338 17.19 4.72 -25.40
CA ILE A 338 18.55 4.83 -25.96
C ILE A 338 18.84 6.29 -26.33
N SER A 339 17.94 6.96 -27.03
CA SER A 339 18.15 8.36 -27.45
C SER A 339 18.27 9.32 -26.26
N ALA A 340 17.60 9.05 -25.14
CA ALA A 340 17.59 9.94 -23.99
C ALA A 340 18.71 9.64 -22.98
N LEU A 341 19.18 8.39 -22.92
CA LEU A 341 20.13 7.92 -21.90
C LEU A 341 21.52 7.60 -22.45
N SER A 342 21.68 7.47 -23.77
CA SER A 342 22.95 7.06 -24.36
C SER A 342 24.03 8.12 -24.23
N THR A 343 25.23 7.64 -23.93
CA THR A 343 26.48 8.38 -24.12
C THR A 343 27.44 7.49 -24.90
N ASN A 344 28.17 8.07 -25.86
CA ASN A 344 29.07 7.35 -26.76
C ASN A 344 30.53 7.80 -26.58
N PRO A 345 31.17 7.48 -25.45
CA PRO A 345 32.59 7.75 -25.27
C PRO A 345 33.44 6.77 -26.07
N GLU A 346 34.52 7.27 -26.70
CA GLU A 346 35.41 6.48 -27.57
C GLU A 346 35.96 5.22 -26.89
N ILE A 347 36.21 5.27 -25.57
CA ILE A 347 36.76 4.15 -24.80
C ILE A 347 35.84 2.91 -24.76
N LEU A 348 34.55 3.05 -25.06
CA LEU A 348 33.58 1.96 -25.09
C LEU A 348 33.25 1.46 -26.51
N ASN A 349 33.80 2.11 -27.54
CA ASN A 349 33.56 1.73 -28.93
C ASN A 349 34.14 0.35 -29.24
N ASN A 350 33.35 -0.46 -29.94
CA ASN A 350 33.74 -1.78 -30.38
C ASN A 350 32.85 -2.23 -31.56
N LYS A 351 33.35 -3.20 -32.34
CA LYS A 351 32.67 -3.69 -33.55
C LYS A 351 31.29 -4.29 -33.30
N ALA A 352 31.05 -4.90 -32.13
CA ALA A 352 29.75 -5.49 -31.81
C ALA A 352 28.70 -4.39 -31.62
N THR A 353 29.01 -3.34 -30.86
CA THR A 353 28.17 -2.14 -30.72
C THR A 353 27.91 -1.47 -32.07
N GLU A 354 28.95 -1.30 -32.89
CA GLU A 354 28.84 -0.69 -34.24
C GLU A 354 27.91 -1.47 -35.18
N SER A 355 27.83 -2.80 -35.00
CA SER A 355 26.96 -3.65 -35.81
C SER A 355 25.47 -3.33 -35.61
N LYS A 356 25.09 -2.72 -34.47
CA LYS A 356 23.70 -2.51 -34.03
C LYS A 356 22.86 -3.79 -33.95
N GLN A 357 23.51 -4.96 -33.89
CA GLN A 357 22.86 -6.27 -33.74
C GLN A 357 22.81 -6.74 -32.28
N VAL A 358 23.48 -6.03 -31.37
CA VAL A 358 23.54 -6.34 -29.94
C VAL A 358 22.88 -5.24 -29.12
N VAL A 359 22.49 -5.60 -27.90
CA VAL A 359 21.93 -4.65 -26.92
C VAL A 359 23.05 -4.20 -25.98
N ASP A 360 23.29 -2.89 -25.93
CA ASP A 360 24.13 -2.28 -24.90
C ASP A 360 23.25 -1.69 -23.81
N TYR A 361 23.00 -2.48 -22.78
CA TYR A 361 22.04 -2.11 -21.74
C TYR A 361 22.45 -0.88 -20.91
N LYS A 362 23.70 -0.41 -20.98
CA LYS A 362 24.07 0.91 -20.43
C LYS A 362 23.16 2.04 -20.96
N ASP A 363 22.69 1.94 -22.20
CA ASP A 363 21.85 2.95 -22.85
C ASP A 363 20.36 2.79 -22.51
N TRP A 364 20.01 1.78 -21.72
CA TRP A 364 18.64 1.50 -21.29
C TRP A 364 18.41 1.88 -19.84
N GLN A 365 19.42 2.40 -19.15
CA GLN A 365 19.36 2.63 -17.70
C GLN A 365 20.19 3.85 -17.27
N MET A 366 20.14 4.18 -15.99
CA MET A 366 20.87 5.33 -15.45
C MET A 366 22.37 5.06 -15.26
N ALA A 367 22.73 3.88 -14.75
CA ALA A 367 24.10 3.54 -14.42
C ALA A 367 24.86 2.91 -15.60
N LEU A 368 26.17 3.10 -15.69
CA LEU A 368 27.00 2.36 -16.64
C LEU A 368 27.14 0.89 -16.20
N SER A 369 27.69 0.68 -15.00
CA SER A 369 27.97 -0.65 -14.45
C SER A 369 26.70 -1.42 -14.11
N ARG A 370 26.67 -2.70 -14.47
CA ARG A 370 25.51 -3.58 -14.32
C ARG A 370 25.89 -4.91 -13.71
N ARG A 371 25.05 -5.37 -12.78
CA ARG A 371 25.11 -6.73 -12.21
C ARG A 371 24.47 -7.72 -13.17
N PHE A 372 24.84 -9.00 -13.07
CA PHE A 372 24.25 -10.09 -13.84
C PHE A 372 22.88 -10.54 -13.27
N ARG A 373 21.91 -9.61 -13.21
CA ARG A 373 20.58 -9.82 -12.59
C ARG A 373 19.80 -10.96 -13.23
N ALA A 374 19.96 -11.18 -14.53
CA ALA A 374 19.24 -12.21 -15.27
C ALA A 374 19.44 -13.63 -14.73
N LEU A 375 20.56 -13.92 -14.06
CA LEU A 375 20.80 -15.23 -13.43
C LEU A 375 19.73 -15.56 -12.37
N LYS A 376 19.30 -14.58 -11.58
CA LYS A 376 18.26 -14.77 -10.56
C LYS A 376 16.96 -15.27 -11.17
N ILE A 377 16.45 -14.54 -12.17
CA ILE A 377 15.22 -14.91 -12.87
C ILE A 377 15.39 -16.24 -13.60
N TRP A 378 16.51 -16.42 -14.30
CA TRP A 378 16.76 -17.63 -15.07
C TRP A 378 16.73 -18.88 -14.19
N LEU A 379 17.37 -18.85 -13.01
CA LEU A 379 17.33 -19.96 -12.05
C LEU A 379 15.94 -20.16 -11.47
N VAL A 380 15.24 -19.10 -11.08
CA VAL A 380 13.85 -19.19 -10.56
C VAL A 380 12.92 -19.85 -11.58
N LEU A 381 12.93 -19.37 -12.82
CA LEU A 381 12.10 -19.91 -13.90
C LEU A 381 12.42 -21.39 -14.17
N ARG A 382 13.70 -21.76 -14.22
CA ARG A 382 14.12 -23.14 -14.51
C ARG A 382 13.90 -24.10 -13.35
N SER A 383 14.02 -23.63 -12.11
CA SER A 383 13.90 -24.47 -10.92
C SER A 383 12.45 -24.80 -10.56
N TYR A 384 11.55 -23.84 -10.77
CA TYR A 384 10.15 -23.98 -10.36
C TYR A 384 9.19 -24.18 -11.54
N GLY A 385 9.55 -23.71 -12.73
CA GLY A 385 8.66 -23.68 -13.88
C GLY A 385 7.47 -22.73 -13.70
N VAL A 386 6.74 -22.48 -14.80
CA VAL A 386 5.57 -21.58 -14.79
C VAL A 386 4.46 -22.12 -13.87
N THR A 387 4.24 -23.43 -13.88
CA THR A 387 3.22 -24.09 -13.04
C THR A 387 3.53 -23.89 -11.55
N GLY A 388 4.76 -24.21 -11.10
CA GLY A 388 5.13 -24.05 -9.70
C GLY A 388 5.04 -22.60 -9.22
N LEU A 389 5.50 -21.65 -10.04
CA LEU A 389 5.38 -20.22 -9.75
C LEU A 389 3.91 -19.78 -9.62
N SER A 390 3.05 -20.25 -10.53
CA SER A 390 1.61 -19.96 -10.47
C SER A 390 0.97 -20.55 -9.22
N ASP A 391 1.39 -21.75 -8.81
CA ASP A 391 0.86 -22.42 -7.62
C ASP A 391 1.29 -21.73 -6.32
N PHE A 392 2.52 -21.19 -6.24
CA PHE A 392 2.93 -20.37 -5.11
C PHE A 392 2.08 -19.09 -5.00
N ILE A 393 1.86 -18.39 -6.11
CA ILE A 393 0.99 -17.19 -6.15
C ILE A 393 -0.44 -17.55 -5.71
N ARG A 394 -1.00 -18.63 -6.26
CA ARG A 394 -2.33 -19.13 -5.86
C ARG A 394 -2.38 -19.50 -4.39
N GLY A 395 -1.32 -20.09 -3.84
CA GLY A 395 -1.20 -20.41 -2.42
C GLY A 395 -1.34 -19.17 -1.55
N HIS A 396 -0.60 -18.10 -1.87
CA HIS A 396 -0.70 -16.82 -1.18
C HIS A 396 -2.11 -16.21 -1.29
N VAL A 397 -2.72 -16.22 -2.48
CA VAL A 397 -4.09 -15.70 -2.68
C VAL A 397 -5.12 -16.51 -1.89
N LYS A 398 -5.01 -17.84 -1.86
CA LYS A 398 -5.90 -18.70 -1.07
C LYS A 398 -5.77 -18.42 0.43
N MET A 399 -4.55 -18.23 0.92
CA MET A 399 -4.31 -17.86 2.32
C MET A 399 -4.89 -16.48 2.67
N ALA A 400 -4.80 -15.51 1.77
CA ALA A 400 -5.42 -14.20 1.98
C ALA A 400 -6.96 -14.29 1.98
N LYS A 401 -7.57 -15.07 1.07
CA LYS A 401 -9.01 -15.38 1.08
C LYS A 401 -9.44 -16.09 2.35
N HIS A 402 -8.60 -16.99 2.87
CA HIS A 402 -8.86 -17.66 4.13
C HIS A 402 -8.92 -16.67 5.29
N PHE A 403 -7.94 -15.76 5.41
CA PHE A 403 -8.01 -14.72 6.45
C PHE A 403 -9.20 -13.79 6.25
N GLU A 404 -9.54 -13.41 5.02
CA GLU A 404 -10.76 -12.63 4.73
C GLU A 404 -12.01 -13.31 5.31
N SER A 405 -12.14 -14.62 5.11
CA SER A 405 -13.28 -15.39 5.64
C SER A 405 -13.31 -15.42 7.18
N LEU A 406 -12.14 -15.44 7.84
CA LEU A 406 -12.04 -15.35 9.29
C LEU A 406 -12.49 -13.98 9.80
N LEU A 407 -12.14 -12.89 9.10
CA LEU A 407 -12.58 -11.54 9.45
C LEU A 407 -14.10 -11.39 9.32
N VAL A 408 -14.68 -11.82 8.21
CA VAL A 408 -16.13 -11.74 7.97
C VAL A 408 -16.92 -12.52 9.01
N ALA A 409 -16.37 -13.62 9.53
CA ALA A 409 -16.98 -14.40 10.60
C ALA A 409 -16.98 -13.68 11.95
N ASP A 410 -16.04 -12.77 12.19
CA ASP A 410 -16.00 -11.95 13.41
C ASP A 410 -16.82 -10.67 13.20
N LYS A 411 -18.04 -10.62 13.75
CA LYS A 411 -18.95 -9.46 13.60
C LYS A 411 -18.39 -8.14 14.10
N ARG A 412 -17.31 -8.16 14.88
CA ARG A 412 -16.62 -6.96 15.33
C ARG A 412 -15.67 -6.45 14.27
N ILE A 413 -15.28 -7.24 13.27
CA ILE A 413 -14.29 -6.89 12.26
C ILE A 413 -15.01 -6.75 10.92
N SER A 414 -14.85 -5.61 10.26
CA SER A 414 -15.33 -5.40 8.90
C SER A 414 -14.14 -5.32 7.95
N PRO A 415 -14.13 -6.06 6.82
CA PRO A 415 -13.08 -5.93 5.81
C PRO A 415 -13.01 -4.54 5.17
N LEU A 416 -14.03 -3.69 5.35
CA LEU A 416 -14.14 -2.36 4.74
C LEU A 416 -15.37 -1.58 5.28
N ALA A 417 -15.45 -1.36 6.59
CA ALA A 417 -16.46 -0.43 7.12
C ALA A 417 -16.16 1.00 6.64
N VAL A 418 -17.19 1.85 6.63
CA VAL A 418 -17.23 3.13 5.89
C VAL A 418 -17.23 4.31 6.85
N LEU A 419 -16.82 4.10 8.09
CA LEU A 419 -16.92 5.11 9.11
C LEU A 419 -15.59 5.85 9.18
N ASN A 420 -15.46 6.88 8.34
CA ASN A 420 -14.46 7.91 8.57
C ASN A 420 -14.81 8.65 9.86
N ASN A 421 -14.36 8.09 10.97
CA ASN A 421 -14.61 8.56 12.32
C ASN A 421 -13.28 8.39 13.09
N GLU A 422 -12.84 9.49 13.70
CA GLU A 422 -11.55 9.55 14.37
C GLU A 422 -11.42 8.56 15.54
N ASP A 423 -12.52 8.21 16.22
CA ASP A 423 -12.50 7.21 17.28
C ASP A 423 -12.13 5.82 16.72
N PHE A 424 -12.63 5.48 15.53
CA PHE A 424 -12.28 4.23 14.85
C PHE A 424 -10.85 4.27 14.32
N ASN A 425 -10.44 5.39 13.74
CA ASN A 425 -9.06 5.57 13.28
C ASN A 425 -8.08 5.44 14.45
N GLU A 426 -8.40 6.02 15.61
CA GLU A 426 -7.59 5.91 16.81
C GLU A 426 -7.58 4.50 17.39
N PHE A 427 -8.73 3.83 17.44
CA PHE A 427 -8.78 2.43 17.86
C PHE A 427 -7.90 1.54 16.97
N ASN A 428 -8.00 1.67 15.64
CA ASN A 428 -7.19 0.89 14.71
C ASN A 428 -5.69 1.23 14.81
N ARG A 429 -5.33 2.51 15.06
CA ARG A 429 -3.93 2.91 15.37
C ARG A 429 -3.41 2.17 16.60
N ASN A 430 -4.19 2.18 17.69
CA ASN A 430 -3.82 1.53 18.95
C ASN A 430 -3.74 0.00 18.81
N LEU A 431 -4.69 -0.60 18.07
CA LEU A 431 -4.69 -2.02 17.77
C LEU A 431 -3.44 -2.43 16.98
N LEU A 432 -3.12 -1.71 15.90
CA LEU A 432 -1.95 -1.99 15.07
C LEU A 432 -0.66 -1.91 15.88
N GLU A 433 -0.48 -0.84 16.66
CA GLU A 433 0.74 -0.68 17.45
C GLU A 433 0.84 -1.73 18.56
N SER A 434 -0.28 -2.10 19.19
CA SER A 434 -0.32 -3.19 20.18
C SER A 434 0.12 -4.53 19.58
N ILE A 435 -0.40 -4.87 18.39
CA ILE A 435 -0.02 -6.08 17.65
C ILE A 435 1.47 -6.04 17.31
N ASN A 436 1.94 -4.95 16.69
CA ASN A 436 3.32 -4.82 16.24
C ASN A 436 4.33 -4.79 17.41
N ALA A 437 3.96 -4.24 18.56
CA ALA A 437 4.77 -4.22 19.78
C ALA A 437 4.92 -5.62 20.42
N SER A 438 3.96 -6.53 20.22
CA SER A 438 4.04 -7.91 20.71
C SER A 438 5.21 -8.70 20.11
N GLY A 439 5.67 -8.31 18.91
CA GLY A 439 6.65 -9.05 18.13
C GLY A 439 6.10 -10.31 17.42
N GLY A 440 4.85 -10.70 17.67
CA GLY A 440 4.25 -11.93 17.12
C GLY A 440 3.85 -11.84 15.65
N ALA A 441 3.58 -10.65 15.14
CA ALA A 441 3.37 -10.36 13.73
C ALA A 441 3.79 -8.92 13.43
N TYR A 442 4.00 -8.60 12.16
CA TYR A 442 4.18 -7.21 11.74
C TYR A 442 3.25 -6.86 10.58
N MET A 443 2.42 -5.83 10.78
CA MET A 443 1.49 -5.28 9.80
C MET A 443 1.71 -3.77 9.69
N VAL A 444 1.20 -3.17 8.61
CA VAL A 444 1.27 -1.71 8.42
C VAL A 444 -0.11 -1.18 8.06
N GLN A 445 -0.32 0.08 8.36
CA GLN A 445 -1.50 0.82 8.00
C GLN A 445 -1.49 1.31 6.55
N ALA A 446 -2.66 1.67 6.06
CA ALA A 446 -2.83 2.72 5.07
C ALA A 446 -3.91 3.70 5.52
N VAL A 447 -3.90 4.90 4.95
CA VAL A 447 -5.00 5.86 5.09
C VAL A 447 -5.58 6.09 3.71
N VAL A 448 -6.83 5.66 3.50
CA VAL A 448 -7.51 5.76 2.21
C VAL A 448 -8.73 6.66 2.38
N ARG A 449 -8.68 7.87 1.79
CA ARG A 449 -9.72 8.91 1.92
C ARG A 449 -10.13 9.19 3.37
N GLY A 450 -9.13 9.27 4.26
CA GLY A 450 -9.30 9.56 5.69
C GLY A 450 -9.57 8.33 6.56
N VAL A 451 -9.84 7.17 5.98
CA VAL A 451 -10.08 5.93 6.74
C VAL A 451 -8.75 5.22 7.00
N TYR A 452 -8.43 5.00 8.27
CA TYR A 452 -7.24 4.27 8.70
C TYR A 452 -7.52 2.76 8.69
N VAL A 453 -6.82 2.03 7.83
CA VAL A 453 -6.99 0.58 7.67
C VAL A 453 -5.70 -0.16 8.01
N ILE A 454 -5.82 -1.33 8.64
CA ILE A 454 -4.68 -2.23 8.87
C ILE A 454 -4.54 -3.18 7.67
N ARG A 455 -3.34 -3.28 7.10
CA ARG A 455 -3.06 -4.15 5.95
C ARG A 455 -2.36 -5.43 6.38
N LEU A 456 -2.89 -6.55 5.92
CA LEU A 456 -2.23 -7.86 5.99
C LEU A 456 -1.91 -8.35 4.57
N ALA A 457 -0.64 -8.22 4.17
CA ALA A 457 -0.15 -8.66 2.88
C ALA A 457 0.48 -10.06 2.96
N VAL A 458 -0.29 -11.09 2.61
CA VAL A 458 0.23 -12.48 2.56
C VAL A 458 1.13 -12.65 1.33
N GLY A 459 2.34 -13.14 1.57
CA GLY A 459 3.27 -13.49 0.48
C GLY A 459 4.75 -13.70 0.84
N PRO A 460 5.25 -13.56 2.08
CA PRO A 460 6.56 -14.09 2.40
C PRO A 460 6.60 -15.60 2.17
N THR A 461 7.71 -16.08 1.60
CA THR A 461 7.87 -17.45 1.09
C THR A 461 7.68 -18.53 2.16
N LEU A 462 7.99 -18.24 3.43
CA LEU A 462 7.86 -19.20 4.55
C LEU A 462 6.45 -19.22 5.16
N THR A 463 5.55 -18.32 4.73
CA THR A 463 4.20 -18.22 5.30
C THR A 463 3.36 -19.45 4.96
N GLU A 464 2.58 -19.91 5.93
CA GLU A 464 1.69 -21.06 5.82
C GLU A 464 0.35 -20.74 6.50
N TYR A 465 -0.68 -21.56 6.31
CA TYR A 465 -2.00 -21.36 6.91
C TYR A 465 -1.95 -21.19 8.44
N GLN A 466 -1.07 -21.92 9.12
CA GLN A 466 -0.90 -21.79 10.58
C GLN A 466 -0.47 -20.38 10.98
N HIS A 467 0.40 -19.73 10.20
CA HIS A 467 0.86 -18.35 10.44
C HIS A 467 -0.28 -17.35 10.27
N VAL A 468 -1.08 -17.55 9.22
CA VAL A 468 -2.28 -16.73 8.96
C VAL A 468 -3.31 -16.86 10.08
N ASN A 469 -3.56 -18.08 10.56
CA ASN A 469 -4.45 -18.34 11.69
C ASN A 469 -3.93 -17.73 12.99
N LYS A 470 -2.62 -17.85 13.26
CA LYS A 470 -1.96 -17.21 14.41
C LYS A 470 -2.08 -15.68 14.35
N ALA A 471 -1.87 -15.08 13.18
CA ALA A 471 -2.03 -13.64 12.99
C ALA A 471 -3.46 -13.17 13.25
N PHE A 472 -4.46 -13.92 12.78
CA PHE A 472 -5.87 -13.64 13.07
C PHE A 472 -6.17 -13.75 14.57
N LYS A 473 -5.66 -14.80 15.23
CA LYS A 473 -5.81 -14.97 16.67
C LYS A 473 -5.17 -13.81 17.46
N LEU A 474 -3.99 -13.37 17.05
CA LEU A 474 -3.29 -12.22 17.65
C LEU A 474 -4.13 -10.94 17.51
N VAL A 475 -4.68 -10.68 16.33
CA VAL A 475 -5.63 -9.59 16.10
C VAL A 475 -6.80 -9.66 17.09
N GLN A 476 -7.44 -10.82 17.23
CA GLN A 476 -8.58 -10.98 18.14
C GLN A 476 -8.20 -10.73 19.60
N ASP A 477 -7.05 -11.25 20.03
CA ASP A 477 -6.60 -11.15 21.42
C ASP A 477 -6.27 -9.70 21.79
N HIS A 478 -5.59 -8.97 20.91
CA HIS A 478 -5.29 -7.55 21.12
C HIS A 478 -6.54 -6.66 21.03
N ALA A 479 -7.47 -6.97 20.11
CA ALA A 479 -8.76 -6.28 20.05
C ALA A 479 -9.58 -6.49 21.34
N ASN A 480 -9.64 -7.72 21.85
CA ASN A 480 -10.29 -8.05 23.13
C ASN A 480 -9.72 -7.23 24.29
N ALA A 481 -8.38 -7.16 24.38
CA ALA A 481 -7.69 -6.45 25.45
C ALA A 481 -7.99 -4.94 25.42
N LEU A 482 -8.00 -4.34 24.21
CA LEU A 482 -8.31 -2.93 24.04
C LEU A 482 -9.77 -2.62 24.38
N LEU A 483 -10.73 -3.39 23.84
CA LEU A 483 -12.16 -3.19 24.13
C LEU A 483 -12.46 -3.30 25.63
N CYS A 484 -11.85 -4.26 26.34
CA CYS A 484 -11.97 -4.37 27.80
C CYS A 484 -11.48 -3.10 28.54
N THR A 485 -10.46 -2.43 28.00
CA THR A 485 -9.89 -1.21 28.59
C THR A 485 -10.80 -0.01 28.37
N TYR A 486 -11.37 0.13 27.17
CA TYR A 486 -12.37 1.16 26.85
C TYR A 486 -13.61 1.04 27.74
N HIS A 487 -14.13 -0.18 27.95
CA HIS A 487 -15.27 -0.40 28.84
C HIS A 487 -15.00 0.02 30.29
N LYS A 488 -13.78 -0.23 30.82
CA LYS A 488 -13.39 0.21 32.17
C LYS A 488 -13.30 1.73 32.28
N HIS A 489 -12.77 2.41 31.27
CA HIS A 489 -12.70 3.88 31.24
C HIS A 489 -14.10 4.51 31.16
N ALA A 490 -14.99 4.00 30.31
CA ALA A 490 -16.38 4.48 30.23
C ALA A 490 -17.14 4.29 31.56
N TRP A 491 -16.91 3.17 32.25
CA TRP A 491 -17.46 2.92 33.58
C TRP A 491 -16.91 3.88 34.65
N GLN A 492 -15.63 4.23 34.59
CA GLN A 492 -14.99 5.14 35.54
C GLN A 492 -15.37 6.61 35.31
N MET A 493 -15.76 6.99 34.08
CA MET A 493 -16.18 8.36 33.74
C MET A 493 -17.68 8.66 33.99
N GLY A 494 -18.49 7.68 34.39
CA GLY A 494 -19.85 7.93 34.91
C GLY A 494 -20.94 8.21 33.87
N ASP A 495 -20.72 7.88 32.60
CA ASP A 495 -21.64 8.18 31.49
C ASP A 495 -22.89 7.27 31.38
N LEU A 496 -23.12 6.36 32.33
CA LEU A 496 -24.33 5.51 32.38
C LEU A 496 -25.04 5.66 33.72
N LYS A 497 -26.12 6.46 33.77
CA LYS A 497 -27.09 6.49 34.88
C LYS A 497 -28.36 5.74 34.49
N LEU A 498 -28.59 4.56 35.09
CA LEU A 498 -29.86 3.82 34.97
C LEU A 498 -30.90 4.32 36.00
N ASN A 499 -32.17 4.24 35.61
CA ASN A 499 -33.33 4.83 36.28
C ASN A 499 -33.95 3.88 37.35
N ARG A 500 -34.11 4.36 38.60
CA ARG A 500 -34.56 3.60 39.79
C ARG A 500 -35.94 2.92 39.70
N SER A 501 -36.71 3.21 38.66
CA SER A 501 -38.06 2.65 38.44
C SER A 501 -38.04 1.18 38.00
N VAL A 502 -36.97 0.72 37.35
CA VAL A 502 -36.85 -0.65 36.83
C VAL A 502 -36.37 -1.63 37.91
N GLU A 503 -35.71 -1.13 38.96
CA GLU A 503 -35.22 -1.92 40.09
C GLU A 503 -36.35 -2.56 40.93
N ASN A 504 -37.51 -1.90 41.04
CA ASN A 504 -38.58 -2.32 41.95
C ASN A 504 -39.58 -3.31 41.33
N ASP A 505 -39.75 -3.33 40.01
CA ASP A 505 -40.73 -4.21 39.34
C ASP A 505 -40.21 -5.67 39.23
N LEU A 506 -38.89 -5.82 39.08
CA LEU A 506 -38.18 -7.11 39.01
C LEU A 506 -38.12 -7.86 40.36
N ALA A 507 -38.16 -7.14 41.49
CA ALA A 507 -38.09 -7.74 42.83
C ALA A 507 -39.36 -8.50 43.24
N SER A 508 -40.51 -8.23 42.62
CA SER A 508 -41.81 -8.79 43.04
C SER A 508 -42.18 -10.13 42.40
N ARG A 509 -41.51 -10.56 41.32
CA ARG A 509 -41.97 -11.69 40.49
C ARG A 509 -41.17 -12.99 40.63
N LEU A 510 -40.07 -13.02 41.37
CA LEU A 510 -39.18 -14.19 41.43
C LEU A 510 -38.85 -14.56 42.89
N ASN A 511 -39.73 -15.34 43.51
CA ASN A 511 -39.52 -15.98 44.81
C ASN A 511 -38.43 -17.07 44.74
N CYS A 512 -37.15 -16.72 44.83
CA CYS A 512 -36.07 -17.66 45.16
C CYS A 512 -34.94 -16.99 45.94
N LEU A 513 -34.53 -17.66 47.03
CA LEU A 513 -33.46 -17.31 47.94
C LEU A 513 -32.09 -17.59 47.30
N ASP A 514 -31.42 -16.52 46.93
CA ASP A 514 -29.98 -16.22 47.16
C ASP A 514 -29.44 -15.43 45.96
N HIS A 515 -29.26 -14.13 46.18
CA HIS A 515 -29.29 -13.07 45.16
C HIS A 515 -27.90 -12.63 44.68
N GLU A 516 -26.81 -13.10 45.32
CA GLU A 516 -25.45 -12.59 45.07
C GLU A 516 -24.67 -13.36 44.01
N GLU A 517 -24.93 -14.65 43.81
CA GLU A 517 -24.19 -15.46 42.82
C GLU A 517 -24.78 -15.31 41.40
N PHE A 518 -26.10 -15.16 41.26
CA PHE A 518 -26.76 -14.91 39.96
C PHE A 518 -26.47 -13.49 39.42
N ARG A 519 -26.19 -12.53 40.32
CA ARG A 519 -25.67 -11.20 39.96
C ARG A 519 -24.29 -11.25 39.30
N ARG A 520 -23.56 -12.36 39.43
CA ARG A 520 -22.14 -12.41 39.03
C ARG A 520 -21.91 -12.94 37.62
N GLN A 521 -22.83 -13.67 36.99
CA GLN A 521 -22.51 -14.38 35.74
C GLN A 521 -23.54 -14.36 34.61
N GLY A 522 -24.45 -13.39 34.61
CA GLY A 522 -25.05 -12.96 33.35
C GLY A 522 -26.56 -13.02 33.33
N HIS A 523 -27.13 -11.97 32.78
CA HIS A 523 -27.69 -12.01 31.44
C HIS A 523 -28.04 -10.56 31.08
N MET A 524 -27.00 -9.80 30.73
CA MET A 524 -27.08 -8.49 30.05
C MET A 524 -25.96 -8.36 29.01
N MET A 525 -25.37 -9.49 28.64
CA MET A 525 -24.28 -9.60 27.67
C MET A 525 -24.81 -9.55 26.22
N ILE A 526 -26.13 -9.55 25.99
CA ILE A 526 -26.68 -9.68 24.64
C ILE A 526 -27.18 -8.34 24.09
N ASP A 527 -27.82 -7.50 24.91
CA ASP A 527 -28.45 -6.27 24.40
C ASP A 527 -27.51 -5.04 24.42
N PHE A 528 -26.51 -4.98 25.31
CA PHE A 528 -25.49 -3.92 25.29
C PHE A 528 -24.36 -4.21 24.29
N LEU A 529 -24.05 -5.49 24.04
CA LEU A 529 -23.15 -5.84 22.93
C LEU A 529 -23.76 -5.39 21.59
N ALA A 530 -25.09 -5.47 21.41
CA ALA A 530 -25.78 -5.05 20.19
C ALA A 530 -25.57 -3.56 19.83
N ASP A 531 -25.52 -2.66 20.81
CA ASP A 531 -25.30 -1.21 20.58
C ASP A 531 -23.81 -0.81 20.58
N CYS A 532 -22.91 -1.66 21.13
CA CYS A 532 -21.46 -1.44 21.14
C CYS A 532 -20.67 -2.29 20.11
N TYR A 533 -21.34 -3.08 19.25
CA TYR A 533 -20.72 -3.80 18.12
C TYR A 533 -20.22 -2.79 17.06
N GLN A 534 -19.09 -2.15 17.35
CA GLN A 534 -18.42 -1.21 16.47
C GLN A 534 -17.27 -1.90 15.73
N ASN A 535 -17.29 -1.76 14.41
CA ASN A 535 -16.43 -2.45 13.44
C ASN A 535 -14.92 -2.11 13.62
N ILE A 536 -14.07 -3.13 13.62
CA ILE A 536 -12.61 -3.11 13.54
C ILE A 536 -12.26 -3.30 12.07
N GLU A 537 -11.37 -2.49 11.50
CA GLU A 537 -11.10 -2.54 10.06
C GLU A 537 -9.74 -3.18 9.77
N ILE A 538 -9.77 -4.40 9.25
CA ILE A 538 -8.57 -5.17 8.91
C ILE A 538 -8.72 -5.69 7.50
N TYR A 539 -7.70 -5.47 6.69
CA TYR A 539 -7.72 -5.77 5.28
C TYR A 539 -6.89 -7.00 4.96
N THR A 540 -7.51 -7.93 4.24
CA THR A 540 -6.84 -8.99 3.49
C THR A 540 -6.99 -8.77 2.02
N PHE A 541 -5.92 -8.95 1.27
CA PHE A 541 -5.96 -8.87 -0.19
C PHE A 541 -6.14 -10.26 -0.80
N PRO A 542 -7.36 -10.70 -1.11
CA PRO A 542 -7.54 -11.64 -2.19
C PRO A 542 -7.35 -10.90 -3.52
N ALA A 543 -6.79 -11.60 -4.51
CA ALA A 543 -7.11 -11.24 -5.88
C ALA A 543 -8.62 -11.51 -6.13
N CYS A 544 -9.25 -10.54 -6.81
CA CYS A 544 -10.56 -10.55 -7.48
C CYS A 544 -11.83 -10.23 -6.66
N GLY A 545 -12.52 -9.14 -7.07
CA GLY A 545 -13.65 -9.22 -8.02
C GLY A 545 -14.93 -9.97 -7.60
N SER A 546 -15.98 -9.17 -7.36
CA SER A 546 -17.44 -9.40 -7.48
C SER A 546 -18.05 -10.79 -7.22
N ILE A 547 -18.92 -10.86 -6.20
CA ILE A 547 -20.14 -11.68 -6.24
C ILE A 547 -21.31 -10.84 -5.71
N ALA A 548 -22.10 -10.30 -6.65
CA ALA A 548 -23.51 -10.05 -6.43
C ALA A 548 -24.23 -11.39 -6.56
N GLY A 549 -24.96 -11.80 -5.50
CA GLY A 549 -25.83 -12.97 -5.55
C GLY A 549 -25.90 -13.76 -4.26
N PHE A 550 -26.58 -13.23 -3.25
CA PHE A 550 -27.38 -14.06 -2.33
C PHE A 550 -28.48 -13.20 -1.69
N LEU A 551 -29.65 -13.20 -2.31
CA LEU A 551 -30.93 -12.81 -1.71
C LEU A 551 -31.63 -14.10 -1.27
N GLY A 552 -32.17 -14.12 -0.05
CA GLY A 552 -33.25 -15.03 0.31
C GLY A 552 -33.19 -15.57 1.74
N GLU A 553 -34.28 -15.35 2.50
CA GLU A 553 -34.58 -15.82 3.87
C GLU A 553 -33.97 -14.95 4.99
N MET A 554 -34.71 -14.29 5.90
CA MET A 554 -36.04 -14.54 6.45
C MET A 554 -36.80 -13.22 6.71
N VAL A 555 -38.04 -13.16 6.22
CA VAL A 555 -39.13 -12.39 6.84
C VAL A 555 -39.99 -13.38 7.61
N SER A 556 -39.95 -13.31 8.93
CA SER A 556 -41.00 -13.75 9.88
C SER A 556 -40.47 -13.35 11.25
N THR A 557 -41.01 -12.39 11.99
CA THR A 557 -42.37 -12.21 12.51
C THR A 557 -42.37 -10.81 13.15
N GLY A 558 -43.30 -9.90 12.90
CA GLY A 558 -44.66 -9.97 13.43
C GLY A 558 -44.77 -9.18 14.75
N PHE A 559 -45.54 -8.10 14.71
CA PHE A 559 -46.26 -7.42 15.80
C PHE A 559 -45.73 -6.12 16.45
N ASN A 560 -46.57 -5.09 16.23
CA ASN A 560 -47.16 -4.12 17.16
C ASN A 560 -46.46 -2.80 17.53
N THR A 561 -47.00 -1.75 16.88
CA THR A 561 -47.40 -0.46 17.44
C THR A 561 -47.78 -0.48 18.93
N VAL A 562 -47.13 0.40 19.71
CA VAL A 562 -47.74 1.14 20.82
C VAL A 562 -47.21 2.58 20.79
N GLY A 563 -48.14 3.54 20.78
CA GLY A 563 -47.84 4.97 20.85
C GLY A 563 -48.02 5.57 22.25
N PHE A 564 -47.75 6.88 22.32
CA PHE A 564 -47.92 7.83 23.43
C PHE A 564 -46.83 7.75 24.53
N ASN A 565 -46.33 8.82 25.15
CA ASN A 565 -46.83 10.19 25.23
C ASN A 565 -45.73 11.20 25.63
N TRP A 566 -46.04 12.47 25.37
CA TRP A 566 -45.28 13.67 25.64
C TRP A 566 -45.48 14.13 27.10
N ILE A 567 -44.42 14.39 27.87
CA ILE A 567 -44.43 15.28 29.05
C ILE A 567 -43.08 16.00 29.13
N GLY A 568 -43.12 17.33 29.10
CA GLY A 568 -41.96 18.19 29.37
C GLY A 568 -41.92 18.68 30.82
N SER A 569 -40.75 19.09 31.29
CA SER A 569 -40.60 20.12 32.33
C SER A 569 -39.18 20.73 32.33
N ARG A 570 -39.14 22.04 32.56
CA ARG A 570 -38.02 22.99 32.60
C ARG A 570 -37.16 22.93 33.88
N ALA A 571 -36.03 23.66 33.80
CA ALA A 571 -35.25 24.36 34.85
C ALA A 571 -34.00 23.59 35.35
N ALA A 572 -32.77 24.07 35.04
CA ALA A 572 -31.95 25.04 35.82
C ALA A 572 -31.38 24.37 37.09
N THR A 573 -30.11 24.42 37.51
CA THR A 573 -28.97 25.32 37.29
C THR A 573 -27.74 24.66 37.97
N GLU A 574 -26.53 25.08 37.59
CA GLU A 574 -25.25 24.97 38.33
C GLU A 574 -24.64 23.58 38.64
N ARG A 575 -23.52 23.25 37.97
CA ARG A 575 -22.25 22.81 38.58
C ARG A 575 -21.14 22.61 37.52
N GLU A 576 -20.51 23.71 37.10
CA GLU A 576 -19.26 23.74 36.32
C GLU A 576 -18.14 24.47 37.09
N SER A 577 -17.73 23.98 38.26
CA SER A 577 -16.59 24.60 38.97
C SER A 577 -15.65 23.62 39.69
N ILE A 578 -15.66 22.34 39.34
CA ILE A 578 -14.83 21.33 40.04
C ILE A 578 -13.83 20.58 39.11
N VAL A 579 -13.94 20.72 37.78
CA VAL A 579 -13.05 19.98 36.85
C VAL A 579 -11.76 20.74 36.50
N MET A 580 -11.72 22.06 36.64
CA MET A 580 -10.52 22.85 36.30
C MET A 580 -9.50 23.00 37.45
N ASP A 581 -9.86 22.69 38.71
CA ASP A 581 -8.93 22.71 39.85
C ASP A 581 -8.10 21.42 39.98
N TRP A 582 -8.49 20.36 39.26
CA TRP A 582 -7.83 19.03 39.32
C TRP A 582 -6.67 18.90 38.32
N LEU A 583 -6.76 19.53 37.14
CA LEU A 583 -5.72 19.48 36.09
C LEU A 583 -4.48 20.33 36.42
N GLY A 584 -4.64 21.43 37.16
CA GLY A 584 -3.53 22.32 37.52
C GLY A 584 -2.54 21.74 38.54
N LYS A 585 -2.95 20.75 39.34
CA LYS A 585 -2.11 20.14 40.38
C LYS A 585 -1.28 18.94 39.88
N MET A 586 -1.58 18.40 38.70
CA MET A 586 -0.91 17.20 38.18
C MET A 586 0.40 17.47 37.41
N LEU A 587 0.59 18.69 36.88
CA LEU A 587 1.63 18.95 35.87
C LEU A 587 2.93 19.64 36.33
N LYS A 588 3.14 19.87 37.64
CA LYS A 588 4.40 20.37 38.28
C LYS A 588 5.43 21.04 37.31
N LEU A 589 5.13 22.24 36.80
CA LEU A 589 6.11 23.08 36.10
C LEU A 589 6.36 24.38 36.89
N PRO A 590 7.63 24.76 37.17
CA PRO A 590 7.94 25.99 37.91
C PRO A 590 8.00 27.24 37.00
N SER A 591 7.13 28.19 37.35
CA SER A 591 7.36 29.65 37.53
C SER A 591 8.34 30.41 36.62
N SER A 592 7.77 31.00 35.57
CA SER A 592 7.90 32.43 35.27
C SER A 592 6.58 32.98 34.69
N PHE A 593 5.79 33.61 35.57
CA PHE A 593 4.87 34.77 35.41
C PHE A 593 4.34 35.09 34.00
N LEU A 594 3.04 35.06 33.64
CA LEU A 594 1.75 35.46 34.25
C LEU A 594 1.48 36.99 34.23
N PHE A 595 0.26 37.33 33.73
CA PHE A 595 -0.51 38.60 33.70
C PHE A 595 -0.55 39.39 32.37
N PHE A 596 -1.66 39.96 31.87
CA PHE A 596 -3.02 40.22 32.38
C PHE A 596 -3.99 40.35 31.17
N LEU A 597 -5.27 39.99 31.33
CA LEU A 597 -6.37 40.54 30.53
C LEU A 597 -6.64 41.97 31.00
N GLY A 598 -6.64 42.96 30.10
CA GLY A 598 -7.21 44.27 30.42
C GLY A 598 -6.90 45.39 29.44
N GLY A 599 -7.87 45.69 28.57
CA GLY A 599 -8.16 47.06 28.16
C GLY A 599 -7.52 47.60 26.89
N GLY A 600 -8.38 48.08 25.99
CA GLY A 600 -8.16 49.30 25.22
C GLY A 600 -7.22 49.24 24.01
N GLY A 601 -7.81 49.43 22.83
CA GLY A 601 -7.24 50.27 21.77
C GLY A 601 -5.98 49.77 21.05
N GLY A 602 -6.18 49.28 19.82
CA GLY A 602 -5.31 49.55 18.67
C GLY A 602 -3.85 49.05 18.73
N GLY A 603 -3.56 48.03 17.94
CA GLY A 603 -2.19 47.71 17.52
C GLY A 603 -2.10 46.33 16.86
N GLY A 604 -1.68 46.29 15.58
CA GLY A 604 -1.30 45.05 14.87
C GLY A 604 -0.15 44.32 15.59
N VAL A 605 0.19 43.07 15.25
CA VAL A 605 0.79 42.66 13.97
C VAL A 605 0.67 41.14 13.76
N MET A 606 0.52 40.79 12.48
CA MET A 606 0.74 39.54 11.73
C MET A 606 1.49 38.35 12.37
N TYR A 607 1.01 37.14 12.05
CA TYR A 607 1.83 36.13 11.35
C TYR A 607 1.02 35.49 10.21
N ALA A 608 1.69 35.35 9.07
CA ALA A 608 1.12 35.09 7.75
C ALA A 608 0.76 33.62 7.51
N SER A 609 -0.43 33.39 6.96
CA SER A 609 -0.70 32.27 6.05
C SER A 609 -1.33 32.83 4.78
N THR A 610 -0.58 32.79 3.68
CA THR A 610 -1.10 32.93 2.31
C THR A 610 -1.02 31.53 1.71
N SER A 611 -2.04 30.94 1.10
CA SER A 611 -3.11 31.46 0.23
C SER A 611 -4.27 30.43 0.27
N GLU A 612 -5.57 30.72 0.31
CA GLU A 612 -6.39 31.81 -0.20
C GLU A 612 -7.64 31.98 0.70
N ALA A 613 -8.10 33.23 0.84
CA ALA A 613 -9.29 33.62 1.57
C ALA A 613 -10.41 34.04 0.60
N PHE A 614 -11.66 33.63 0.90
CA PHE A 614 -12.85 34.41 0.57
C PHE A 614 -13.43 34.97 1.88
N LEU A 615 -13.63 36.29 1.89
CA LEU A 615 -14.17 37.09 2.98
C LEU A 615 -15.68 36.82 3.20
N CYS A 616 -16.08 36.65 4.47
CA CYS A 616 -17.25 37.35 5.03
C CYS A 616 -17.29 37.23 6.55
N THR A 617 -17.23 38.36 7.24
CA THR A 617 -17.45 38.49 8.69
C THR A 617 -18.94 38.79 8.99
N PRO A 618 -19.52 38.25 10.07
CA PRO A 618 -20.86 38.63 10.49
C PRO A 618 -20.83 39.54 11.71
N THR A 619 -21.19 40.82 11.57
CA THR A 619 -22.20 41.50 12.43
C THR A 619 -22.41 42.96 12.05
N ALA A 620 -23.65 43.29 11.66
CA ALA A 620 -24.37 44.48 12.15
C ALA A 620 -25.87 44.32 11.84
N ILE A 621 -26.63 44.01 12.89
CA ILE A 621 -28.09 44.09 12.92
C ILE A 621 -28.47 45.47 13.48
N ARG A 622 -29.33 46.20 12.74
CA ARG A 622 -30.28 47.29 13.11
C ARG A 622 -30.29 48.27 11.93
N GLU A 623 -31.38 48.44 11.17
CA GLU A 623 -32.69 48.91 11.64
C GLU A 623 -33.76 48.79 10.52
N GLN A 624 -35.02 48.55 10.94
CA GLN A 624 -36.30 48.78 10.23
C GLN A 624 -36.65 47.88 9.02
N LYS A 625 -37.88 47.41 8.78
CA LYS A 625 -39.15 47.18 9.49
C LYS A 625 -40.10 46.58 8.42
N LEU A 626 -41.04 45.71 8.83
CA LEU A 626 -42.21 45.19 8.09
C LEU A 626 -41.92 43.99 7.14
N ARG A 627 -42.72 42.93 7.04
CA ARG A 627 -44.07 42.60 7.55
C ARG A 627 -44.26 41.08 7.53
N VAL A 628 -44.96 40.54 8.53
CA VAL A 628 -45.35 39.12 8.66
C VAL A 628 -46.51 38.82 7.72
N ILE A 629 -46.38 37.80 6.85
CA ILE A 629 -47.47 36.99 6.29
C ILE A 629 -46.95 35.56 6.02
N GLY A 630 -47.62 34.55 6.60
CA GLY A 630 -47.71 33.18 6.04
C GLY A 630 -46.69 32.13 6.49
N ARG A 631 -47.10 31.22 7.40
CA ARG A 631 -46.51 29.88 7.57
C ARG A 631 -47.56 28.86 7.15
N GLU A 632 -47.49 28.41 5.90
CA GLU A 632 -48.15 27.19 5.43
C GLU A 632 -47.20 26.45 4.47
N ASN A 633 -47.02 25.15 4.75
CA ASN A 633 -46.58 24.03 3.91
C ASN A 633 -45.16 23.95 3.31
N LEU A 634 -44.50 22.83 3.69
CA LEU A 634 -43.58 21.91 2.97
C LEU A 634 -42.39 21.56 3.88
N GLY A 635 -41.94 20.32 4.04
CA GLY A 635 -42.33 19.07 3.38
C GLY A 635 -41.21 18.02 3.57
N LYS A 636 -41.62 16.84 4.03
CA LYS A 636 -41.20 15.51 3.55
C LYS A 636 -40.08 15.53 2.50
N LEU A 637 -38.89 15.04 2.84
CA LEU A 637 -37.90 14.65 1.84
C LEU A 637 -38.21 13.21 1.38
N VAL A 638 -38.68 13.12 0.14
CA VAL A 638 -38.88 11.89 -0.61
C VAL A 638 -37.58 11.57 -1.36
N VAL A 639 -37.30 10.27 -1.42
CA VAL A 639 -36.28 9.57 -2.19
C VAL A 639 -36.24 10.05 -3.66
N TYR A 640 -35.05 10.37 -4.17
CA TYR A 640 -34.77 10.33 -5.59
C TYR A 640 -33.77 9.22 -5.90
N CYS A 641 -34.28 8.23 -6.61
CA CYS A 641 -33.54 7.21 -7.34
C CYS A 641 -33.55 7.68 -8.80
N PHE A 642 -32.37 7.88 -9.40
CA PHE A 642 -32.23 7.92 -10.86
C PHE A 642 -31.14 6.92 -11.23
N ASP A 643 -31.62 5.74 -11.64
CA ASP A 643 -30.90 4.75 -12.42
C ASP A 643 -31.39 4.91 -13.86
N GLN A 644 -30.47 5.18 -14.78
CA GLN A 644 -30.70 5.05 -16.21
C GLN A 644 -30.08 3.74 -16.68
N THR A 645 -30.87 2.68 -16.80
CA THR A 645 -30.77 1.75 -17.93
C THR A 645 -32.11 1.09 -18.23
N HIS A 646 -32.41 1.01 -19.53
CA HIS A 646 -33.65 0.55 -20.15
C HIS A 646 -34.19 -0.79 -19.63
N PHE A 647 -35.44 -0.79 -19.15
CA PHE A 647 -36.25 -2.00 -19.03
C PHE A 647 -37.57 -1.86 -19.80
N SER A 648 -37.84 -2.83 -20.67
CA SER A 648 -38.97 -2.80 -21.62
C SER A 648 -40.34 -2.79 -20.92
N LEU A 649 -41.22 -1.90 -21.38
CA LEU A 649 -42.57 -1.64 -20.86
C LEU A 649 -43.60 -2.78 -21.04
N LYS A 650 -43.20 -3.97 -21.52
CA LYS A 650 -44.09 -5.12 -21.74
C LYS A 650 -44.28 -6.04 -20.53
N LYS A 651 -43.50 -5.87 -19.45
CA LYS A 651 -43.58 -6.73 -18.25
C LYS A 651 -44.35 -6.13 -17.06
N LEU A 652 -44.70 -4.84 -17.10
CA LEU A 652 -45.44 -4.17 -16.01
C LEU A 652 -46.97 -4.31 -16.12
N VAL A 653 -47.50 -4.61 -17.30
CA VAL A 653 -48.96 -4.79 -17.51
C VAL A 653 -49.45 -6.17 -17.04
N GLN A 654 -48.55 -7.11 -16.76
CA GLN A 654 -48.92 -8.46 -16.28
C GLN A 654 -48.85 -8.62 -14.75
N ILE A 655 -48.26 -7.66 -14.03
CA ILE A 655 -48.07 -7.73 -12.57
C ILE A 655 -49.09 -6.87 -11.80
N ALA A 656 -49.75 -5.89 -12.45
CA ALA A 656 -50.63 -4.95 -11.76
C ALA A 656 -52.14 -5.22 -11.88
N GLY A 657 -52.61 -6.22 -12.64
CA GLY A 657 -54.03 -6.61 -12.66
C GLY A 657 -55.03 -5.50 -13.04
N ILE A 658 -54.61 -4.49 -13.82
CA ILE A 658 -55.47 -3.40 -14.28
C ILE A 658 -55.82 -3.62 -15.77
N ASN A 659 -57.11 -3.53 -16.09
CA ASN A 659 -57.68 -3.74 -17.41
C ASN A 659 -57.11 -2.73 -18.45
N SER A 660 -56.64 -3.25 -19.58
CA SER A 660 -55.83 -2.57 -20.59
C SER A 660 -56.60 -1.66 -21.57
N GLU A 661 -57.90 -1.44 -21.39
CA GLU A 661 -58.69 -0.58 -22.29
C GLU A 661 -58.86 0.89 -21.84
N LYS A 662 -58.29 1.31 -20.69
CA LYS A 662 -58.47 2.68 -20.17
C LYS A 662 -57.27 3.62 -20.22
N VAL A 663 -56.10 3.20 -20.74
CA VAL A 663 -54.86 4.01 -20.72
C VAL A 663 -54.30 4.28 -22.13
N ARG A 664 -55.19 4.43 -23.13
CA ARG A 664 -54.81 4.70 -24.52
C ARG A 664 -54.87 6.15 -25.03
N PRO A 665 -55.44 7.17 -24.34
CA PRO A 665 -55.43 8.54 -24.88
C PRO A 665 -54.48 9.56 -24.23
N MET A 666 -53.74 9.26 -23.15
CA MET A 666 -53.02 10.31 -22.38
C MET A 666 -51.54 10.55 -22.75
N LEU A 667 -50.98 9.86 -23.75
CA LEU A 667 -49.56 10.01 -24.14
C LEU A 667 -49.33 10.74 -25.47
N ALA A 668 -50.30 11.56 -25.91
CA ALA A 668 -50.16 12.37 -27.10
C ALA A 668 -50.37 13.86 -26.79
N SER A 669 -49.37 14.52 -26.18
CA SER A 669 -49.10 15.95 -26.42
C SER A 669 -47.83 16.46 -25.73
N LYS A 670 -46.82 16.73 -26.57
CA LYS A 670 -45.72 17.72 -26.50
C LYS A 670 -44.44 17.40 -25.68
N PRO A 671 -43.25 17.53 -26.33
CA PRO A 671 -41.92 17.45 -25.72
C PRO A 671 -41.40 18.85 -25.33
N ASP A 672 -40.30 18.85 -24.57
CA ASP A 672 -39.49 19.98 -24.07
C ASP A 672 -39.74 20.37 -22.61
N ASP A 673 -38.63 20.42 -21.85
CA ASP A 673 -38.44 20.74 -20.42
C ASP A 673 -38.54 19.59 -19.38
N PHE A 674 -37.56 18.69 -19.35
CA PHE A 674 -36.50 18.57 -18.30
C PHE A 674 -35.63 17.33 -18.52
#